data_AF-A0A9D1TDR5-F1
#
_entry.id   AF-A0A9D1TDR5-F1
#
_cell.length_a   1.000
_cell.length_b   1.000
_cell.length_c   1.000
_cell.angle_alpha   90.00
_cell.angle_beta   90.00
_cell.angle_gamma   90.00
#
_symmetry.space_group_name_H-M   'P 1'
#
loop_
_entity.id
_entity.type
_entity.pdbx_description
1 polymer ?
#
loop_
_entity_poly.entity_id
_entity_poly.type
_entity_poly.pdbx_seq_one_letter_code
_entity_poly.pdbx_strand_id
1 'polypeptide(L)'
;MAKKTESNVPETVNSVEALQAKIASMREAQKKFASYTQEQVDKIFFEAAMAANKQRIPLARMACEETGMGVLEDKVIKNHYAAEYTYNAYKRVKTCGVIEEDKSYGIKKIAEPVGIVGAVIPTTNPTSTAIFKCLICLKTRNAIIISPHPRAKKCTIEAAKVVLEAAVKAGAPEGIIGWVEEPTLELSNELMRSADVILATGGPGMVKAAYSSGKPAIGVGPGNVPVIMDSTCDIQTAVYSVIHSKTFDNGMICASEQSVTAIADIYDKVKAEFISRGCHVLNDEELDKVRKIILTEAGTVNAKIVGQPASVIAELAGISVPKNTKILIGEVTSVDISEPFAHEKLSPVLALYKAKDFDTALDMADQLVKDGGYGHTSSIYIHPSQTEKLAKFADRMKTCRILVNTPSSQGGIGDLYNFKLAPSLTLGCGSYGGNSVSENVGVKHLLNTKTVAERRENMLWFRTPEKVYFKKGCLPVALDELRTVYNKKKAFIVTDTFLYQSGYTKPITDKLDEMGIQYDCFFDVAPDPTLQCAQKGLEQLKDFGPDIIIALGGGSAMDAAKIMWLMYEHPECKFEDLAMDFMDIRKRIYVFPKMGVKAMMIAIPTSSGTGSEVTPFAIITDATTGTKWPIADYELMPNMAIVDTDFMMTQPKGLTSASGIDALTHALEAYASIMATDFTDGMALKAAKLIFDYLPSAYENGAADPIAREKMANASTLAGMAFSNAFLGICHSMAHKLGAYHHLPHGIANALLIEHVMRYNADPAPTKMGTFSQYPYPHAKERYCEMARFVGIQGKDDDEVFENFIKAIADLKARVGIKRTIKEYGITEEDFMATLDEMVENAFNDQCTGANPRYPLMSEMKEMYLKAYYEG
;
A
#
# COMPACT_ATOMS: atom_id res chain seq x y z
N MET A 1 -53.34 24.29 5.04
CA MET A 1 -52.59 25.38 4.38
C MET A 1 -51.49 25.82 5.34
N ALA A 2 -50.30 25.23 5.22
CA ALA A 2 -49.13 25.69 5.97
C ALA A 2 -48.49 26.84 5.18
N LYS A 3 -48.25 27.97 5.85
CA LYS A 3 -47.55 29.12 5.28
C LYS A 3 -46.19 28.66 4.73
N LYS A 4 -46.01 28.72 3.41
CA LYS A 4 -44.69 28.79 2.79
C LYS A 4 -44.00 30.02 3.37
N THR A 5 -43.00 29.84 4.21
CA THR A 5 -42.00 30.87 4.47
C THR A 5 -41.29 31.09 3.15
N GLU A 6 -41.65 32.17 2.44
CA GLU A 6 -40.87 32.68 1.33
C GLU A 6 -39.45 32.96 1.87
N SER A 7 -38.49 32.14 1.49
CA SER A 7 -37.08 32.46 1.70
C SER A 7 -36.79 33.68 0.83
N ASN A 8 -36.57 34.84 1.45
CA ASN A 8 -36.01 36.03 0.82
C ASN A 8 -34.58 35.70 0.33
N VAL A 9 -34.44 34.92 -0.74
CA VAL A 9 -33.17 34.75 -1.45
C VAL A 9 -33.00 36.01 -2.29
N PRO A 10 -32.02 36.87 -1.98
CA PRO A 10 -31.86 38.11 -2.73
C PRO A 10 -31.56 37.81 -4.20
N GLU A 11 -32.19 38.57 -5.10
CA GLU A 11 -31.98 38.45 -6.55
C GLU A 11 -30.56 38.84 -6.98
N THR A 12 -29.84 39.61 -6.16
CA THR A 12 -28.47 40.08 -6.45
C THR A 12 -27.56 39.80 -5.25
N VAL A 13 -26.42 39.16 -5.51
CA VAL A 13 -25.36 38.91 -4.53
C VAL A 13 -24.35 40.06 -4.57
N ASN A 14 -24.59 41.07 -3.75
CA ASN A 14 -23.76 42.28 -3.62
C ASN A 14 -23.30 42.55 -2.18
N SER A 15 -23.68 41.72 -1.20
CA SER A 15 -23.26 41.78 0.19
C SER A 15 -22.95 40.39 0.74
N VAL A 16 -22.24 40.34 1.88
CA VAL A 16 -21.90 39.09 2.57
C VAL A 16 -23.17 38.33 2.98
N GLU A 17 -24.17 39.03 3.49
CA GLU A 17 -25.46 38.44 3.91
C GLU A 17 -26.20 37.84 2.71
N ALA A 18 -26.19 38.53 1.57
CA ALA A 18 -26.80 38.03 0.34
C ALA A 18 -26.09 36.78 -0.17
N LEU A 19 -24.75 36.75 -0.11
CA LEU A 19 -23.95 35.58 -0.48
C LEU A 19 -24.24 34.38 0.42
N GLN A 20 -24.29 34.59 1.73
CA GLN A 20 -24.60 33.53 2.70
C GLN A 20 -26.01 32.97 2.50
N ALA A 21 -27.00 33.86 2.28
CA ALA A 21 -28.37 33.44 1.97
C ALA A 21 -28.45 32.63 0.66
N LYS A 22 -27.70 33.04 -0.37
CA LYS A 22 -27.61 32.29 -1.63
C LYS A 22 -26.99 30.90 -1.41
N ILE A 23 -25.85 30.81 -0.72
CA ILE A 23 -25.19 29.54 -0.41
C ILE A 23 -26.13 28.62 0.36
N ALA A 24 -26.88 29.14 1.33
CA ALA A 24 -27.86 28.36 2.10
C ALA A 24 -28.94 27.76 1.19
N SER A 25 -29.51 28.54 0.26
CA SER A 25 -30.46 28.03 -0.74
C SER A 25 -29.84 26.97 -1.67
N MET A 26 -28.59 27.19 -2.09
CA MET A 26 -27.85 26.24 -2.93
C MET A 26 -27.57 24.92 -2.21
N ARG A 27 -27.42 24.91 -0.88
CA ARG A 27 -27.26 23.66 -0.10
C ARG A 27 -28.48 22.77 -0.24
N GLU A 28 -29.69 23.33 -0.24
CA GLU A 28 -30.92 22.57 -0.46
C GLU A 28 -31.04 22.04 -1.90
N ALA A 29 -30.67 22.87 -2.89
CA ALA A 29 -30.60 22.43 -4.29
C ALA A 29 -29.60 21.28 -4.49
N GLN A 30 -28.41 21.40 -3.87
CA GLN A 30 -27.36 20.37 -3.91
C GLN A 30 -27.82 19.08 -3.25
N LYS A 31 -28.46 19.16 -2.08
CA LYS A 31 -29.00 18.00 -1.36
C LYS A 31 -30.01 17.22 -2.21
N LYS A 32 -30.87 17.93 -2.94
CA LYS A 32 -31.78 17.32 -3.92
C LYS A 32 -31.01 16.69 -5.09
N PHE A 33 -30.01 17.39 -5.63
CA PHE A 33 -29.25 16.89 -6.78
C PHE A 33 -28.38 15.67 -6.44
N ALA A 34 -27.89 15.58 -5.21
CA ALA A 34 -27.11 14.45 -4.71
C ALA A 34 -27.87 13.11 -4.83
N SER A 35 -29.20 13.12 -4.75
CA SER A 35 -30.03 11.91 -4.84
C SER A 35 -30.31 11.44 -6.28
N TYR A 36 -29.82 12.14 -7.30
CA TYR A 36 -30.11 11.80 -8.69
C TYR A 36 -29.33 10.55 -9.15
N THR A 37 -29.94 9.79 -10.05
CA THR A 37 -29.30 8.62 -10.68
C THR A 37 -28.28 9.03 -11.74
N GLN A 38 -27.44 8.08 -12.16
CA GLN A 38 -26.44 8.32 -13.21
C GLN A 38 -27.12 8.79 -14.51
N GLU A 39 -28.25 8.19 -14.89
CA GLU A 39 -28.97 8.53 -16.12
C GLU A 39 -29.54 9.95 -16.09
N GLN A 40 -30.07 10.37 -14.94
CA GLN A 40 -30.58 11.74 -14.76
C GLN A 40 -29.45 12.76 -14.87
N VAL A 41 -28.31 12.48 -14.22
CA VAL A 41 -27.11 13.34 -14.27
C VAL A 41 -26.53 13.39 -15.69
N ASP A 42 -26.48 12.26 -16.40
CA ASP A 42 -25.93 12.18 -17.75
C ASP A 42 -26.77 12.97 -18.75
N LYS A 43 -28.10 12.94 -18.61
CA LYS A 43 -29.01 13.78 -19.39
C LYS A 43 -28.76 15.27 -19.14
N ILE A 44 -28.67 15.67 -17.87
CA ILE A 44 -28.40 17.06 -17.49
C ILE A 44 -27.04 17.52 -18.05
N PHE A 45 -26.02 16.69 -17.91
CA PHE A 45 -24.67 16.97 -18.41
C PHE A 45 -24.63 17.14 -19.93
N PHE A 46 -25.35 16.29 -20.68
CA PHE A 46 -25.47 16.41 -22.13
C PHE A 46 -26.16 17.71 -22.56
N GLU A 47 -27.34 18.01 -22.02
CA GLU A 47 -28.10 19.21 -22.42
C GLU A 47 -27.36 20.50 -22.07
N ALA A 48 -26.72 20.53 -20.89
CA ALA A 48 -25.86 21.63 -20.46
C ALA A 48 -24.67 21.86 -21.41
N ALA A 49 -23.95 20.78 -21.78
CA ALA A 49 -22.82 20.87 -22.71
C ALA A 49 -23.27 21.30 -24.11
N MET A 50 -24.39 20.78 -24.60
CA MET A 50 -24.97 21.15 -25.90
C MET A 50 -25.37 22.61 -25.96
N ALA A 51 -25.98 23.15 -24.89
CA ALA A 51 -26.37 24.55 -24.83
C ALA A 51 -25.14 25.48 -24.83
N ALA A 52 -24.14 25.18 -23.99
CA ALA A 52 -22.89 25.93 -23.96
C ALA A 52 -22.20 25.92 -25.35
N ASN A 53 -22.19 24.77 -26.02
CA ASN A 53 -21.57 24.64 -27.33
C ASN A 53 -22.29 25.45 -28.43
N LYS A 54 -23.62 25.51 -28.38
CA LYS A 54 -24.42 26.34 -29.30
C LYS A 54 -24.16 27.83 -29.08
N GLN A 55 -23.88 28.25 -27.84
CA GLN A 55 -23.62 29.64 -27.45
C GLN A 55 -22.15 30.07 -27.54
N ARG A 56 -21.26 29.23 -28.09
CA ARG A 56 -19.81 29.50 -28.16
C ARG A 56 -19.45 30.85 -28.82
N ILE A 57 -20.18 31.28 -29.86
CA ILE A 57 -19.91 32.53 -30.60
C ILE A 57 -20.42 33.76 -29.83
N PRO A 58 -21.69 33.85 -29.40
CA PRO A 58 -22.15 34.98 -28.60
C PRO A 58 -21.31 35.19 -27.34
N LEU A 59 -20.99 34.10 -26.60
CA LEU A 59 -20.18 34.18 -25.39
C LEU A 59 -18.75 34.66 -25.68
N ALA A 60 -18.12 34.19 -26.75
CA ALA A 60 -16.79 34.64 -27.15
C ALA A 60 -16.77 36.14 -27.49
N ARG A 61 -17.82 36.62 -28.19
CA ARG A 61 -18.00 38.04 -28.51
C ARG A 61 -18.11 38.89 -27.26
N MET A 62 -19.00 38.52 -26.34
CA MET A 62 -19.15 39.22 -25.07
C MET A 62 -17.85 39.27 -24.28
N ALA A 63 -17.08 38.17 -24.27
CA ALA A 63 -15.79 38.14 -23.59
C ALA A 63 -14.78 39.11 -24.21
N CYS A 64 -14.65 39.16 -25.55
CA CYS A 64 -13.77 40.11 -26.22
C CYS A 64 -14.20 41.57 -25.97
N GLU A 65 -15.49 41.87 -26.10
CA GLU A 65 -16.05 43.22 -25.92
C GLU A 65 -15.91 43.70 -24.47
N GLU A 66 -16.17 42.84 -23.48
CA GLU A 66 -16.09 43.22 -22.06
C GLU A 66 -14.65 43.34 -21.57
N THR A 67 -13.78 42.39 -21.94
CA THR A 67 -12.41 42.36 -21.41
C THR A 67 -11.45 43.29 -22.16
N GLY A 68 -11.73 43.54 -23.45
CA GLY A 68 -10.83 44.18 -24.39
C GLY A 68 -9.61 43.32 -24.76
N MET A 69 -9.65 42.00 -24.50
CA MET A 69 -8.52 41.09 -24.66
C MET A 69 -8.83 39.91 -25.58
N GLY A 70 -7.80 39.45 -26.30
CA GLY A 70 -7.83 38.21 -27.06
C GLY A 70 -8.47 38.32 -28.43
N VAL A 71 -8.78 37.16 -29.01
CA VAL A 71 -9.30 37.04 -30.38
C VAL A 71 -10.61 36.27 -30.36
N LEU A 72 -11.62 36.80 -31.07
CA LEU A 72 -12.98 36.25 -31.07
C LEU A 72 -12.98 34.77 -31.49
N GLU A 73 -12.35 34.46 -32.62
CA GLU A 73 -12.29 33.14 -33.21
C GLU A 73 -11.59 32.12 -32.28
N ASP A 74 -10.54 32.55 -31.58
CA ASP A 74 -9.83 31.68 -30.64
C ASP A 74 -10.65 31.43 -29.37
N LYS A 75 -11.39 32.43 -28.88
CA LYS A 75 -12.34 32.24 -27.77
C LYS A 75 -13.50 31.34 -28.16
N VAL A 76 -13.93 31.34 -29.43
CA VAL A 76 -14.91 30.37 -29.94
C VAL A 76 -14.37 28.96 -29.78
N ILE A 77 -13.11 28.71 -30.16
CA ILE A 77 -12.46 27.40 -30.01
C ILE A 77 -12.38 27.02 -28.52
N LYS A 78 -12.01 27.94 -27.63
CA LYS A 78 -11.95 27.68 -26.18
C LYS A 78 -13.31 27.31 -25.58
N ASN A 79 -14.37 28.01 -25.97
CA ASN A 79 -15.74 27.71 -25.52
C ASN A 79 -16.22 26.37 -26.08
N HIS A 80 -15.90 26.08 -27.34
CA HIS A 80 -16.20 24.81 -27.99
C HIS A 80 -15.51 23.66 -27.26
N TYR A 81 -14.21 23.80 -27.02
CA TYR A 81 -13.38 22.86 -26.28
C TYR A 81 -13.93 22.59 -24.88
N ALA A 82 -14.21 23.65 -24.11
CA ALA A 82 -14.73 23.53 -22.75
C ALA A 82 -16.06 22.75 -22.68
N ALA A 83 -16.89 22.83 -23.72
CA ALA A 83 -18.15 22.09 -23.79
C ALA A 83 -17.96 20.67 -24.34
N GLU A 84 -17.42 20.54 -25.55
CA GLU A 84 -17.38 19.29 -26.30
C GLU A 84 -16.37 18.29 -25.73
N TYR A 85 -15.14 18.73 -25.46
CA TYR A 85 -14.07 17.84 -25.00
C TYR A 85 -14.31 17.40 -23.55
N THR A 86 -14.78 18.31 -22.70
CA THR A 86 -15.23 17.98 -21.33
C THR A 86 -16.37 16.95 -21.37
N TYR A 87 -17.38 17.14 -22.22
CA TYR A 87 -18.46 16.17 -22.36
C TYR A 87 -17.95 14.83 -22.87
N ASN A 88 -17.12 14.82 -23.91
CA ASN A 88 -16.60 13.61 -24.52
C ASN A 88 -15.82 12.75 -23.50
N ALA A 89 -14.91 13.38 -22.75
CA ALA A 89 -14.08 12.71 -21.76
C ALA A 89 -14.90 12.12 -20.60
N TYR A 90 -15.91 12.86 -20.12
CA TYR A 90 -16.57 12.51 -18.85
C TYR A 90 -17.96 11.88 -19.00
N LYS A 91 -18.57 11.84 -20.19
CA LYS A 91 -19.94 11.32 -20.39
C LYS A 91 -20.15 9.91 -19.85
N ARG A 92 -19.14 9.02 -19.97
CA ARG A 92 -19.20 7.61 -19.53
C ARG A 92 -18.60 7.34 -18.15
N VAL A 93 -18.05 8.37 -17.49
CA VAL A 93 -17.46 8.18 -16.15
C VAL A 93 -18.59 7.97 -15.15
N LYS A 94 -18.49 6.91 -14.34
CA LYS A 94 -19.42 6.66 -13.23
C LYS A 94 -19.10 7.63 -12.09
N THR A 95 -20.08 8.43 -11.72
CA THR A 95 -19.99 9.47 -10.68
C THR A 95 -21.12 9.39 -9.66
N CYS A 96 -22.03 8.41 -9.84
CA CYS A 96 -23.20 8.17 -9.02
C CYS A 96 -23.17 6.78 -8.39
N GLY A 97 -23.26 6.71 -7.06
CA GLY A 97 -23.39 5.43 -6.35
C GLY A 97 -22.13 4.58 -6.49
N VAL A 98 -22.31 3.27 -6.70
CA VAL A 98 -21.21 2.31 -6.79
C VAL A 98 -20.41 2.51 -8.08
N ILE A 99 -19.12 2.85 -7.92
CA ILE A 99 -18.19 3.06 -9.05
C ILE A 99 -17.26 1.87 -9.27
N GLU A 100 -16.98 1.11 -8.21
CA GLU A 100 -16.12 -0.08 -8.20
C GLU A 100 -16.67 -1.07 -7.18
N GLU A 101 -16.72 -2.35 -7.55
CA GLU A 101 -17.14 -3.44 -6.65
C GLU A 101 -16.25 -4.66 -6.91
N ASP A 102 -15.58 -5.12 -5.87
CA ASP A 102 -14.84 -6.36 -5.83
C ASP A 102 -15.48 -7.29 -4.79
N LYS A 103 -16.30 -8.22 -5.27
CA LYS A 103 -17.05 -9.14 -4.42
C LYS A 103 -16.14 -10.14 -3.70
N SER A 104 -15.01 -10.50 -4.30
CA SER A 104 -14.07 -11.47 -3.74
C SER A 104 -13.41 -10.90 -2.48
N TYR A 105 -12.91 -9.67 -2.55
CA TYR A 105 -12.31 -9.00 -1.40
C TYR A 105 -13.33 -8.28 -0.49
N GLY A 106 -14.61 -8.24 -0.88
CA GLY A 106 -15.66 -7.58 -0.10
C GLY A 106 -15.52 -6.07 -0.07
N ILE A 107 -15.03 -5.48 -1.15
CA ILE A 107 -14.79 -4.05 -1.28
C ILE A 107 -15.79 -3.43 -2.25
N LYS A 108 -16.36 -2.31 -1.86
CA LYS A 108 -17.23 -1.49 -2.72
C LYS A 108 -16.89 -0.02 -2.55
N LYS A 109 -16.57 0.67 -3.65
CA LYS A 109 -16.34 2.12 -3.65
C LYS A 109 -17.57 2.84 -4.16
N ILE A 110 -18.01 3.83 -3.40
CA ILE A 110 -19.22 4.63 -3.66
C ILE A 110 -18.81 6.09 -3.83
N ALA A 111 -19.15 6.69 -4.96
CA ALA A 111 -18.92 8.10 -5.25
C ALA A 111 -20.05 8.97 -4.68
N GLU A 112 -19.67 10.01 -3.93
CA GLU A 112 -20.55 11.06 -3.42
C GLU A 112 -20.07 12.45 -3.82
N PRO A 113 -20.98 13.40 -4.07
CA PRO A 113 -20.60 14.79 -4.31
C PRO A 113 -19.83 15.36 -3.11
N VAL A 114 -18.95 16.33 -3.37
CA VAL A 114 -18.26 17.11 -2.32
C VAL A 114 -19.16 18.16 -1.67
N GLY A 115 -20.24 18.57 -2.33
CA GLY A 115 -21.19 19.58 -1.83
C GLY A 115 -21.24 20.81 -2.72
N ILE A 116 -20.95 21.98 -2.15
CA ILE A 116 -20.88 23.26 -2.86
C ILE A 116 -19.43 23.60 -3.22
N VAL A 117 -19.21 23.85 -4.51
CA VAL A 117 -17.93 24.30 -5.05
C VAL A 117 -17.90 25.82 -5.17
N GLY A 118 -16.98 26.48 -4.48
CA GLY A 118 -16.67 27.90 -4.66
C GLY A 118 -15.65 28.06 -5.80
N ALA A 119 -16.03 28.68 -6.91
CA ALA A 119 -15.20 28.74 -8.11
C ALA A 119 -14.74 30.17 -8.42
N VAL A 120 -13.42 30.41 -8.41
CA VAL A 120 -12.84 31.67 -8.90
C VAL A 120 -12.54 31.56 -10.39
N ILE A 121 -12.92 32.58 -11.17
CA ILE A 121 -12.79 32.60 -12.63
C ILE A 121 -11.90 33.76 -13.09
N PRO A 122 -10.87 33.51 -13.93
CA PRO A 122 -9.95 34.54 -14.37
C PRO A 122 -10.51 35.36 -15.54
N THR A 123 -9.93 36.54 -15.78
CA THR A 123 -10.29 37.39 -16.93
C THR A 123 -9.77 36.88 -18.28
N THR A 124 -8.79 35.96 -18.29
CA THR A 124 -8.17 35.42 -19.51
C THR A 124 -9.07 34.39 -20.20
N ASN A 125 -9.73 33.53 -19.41
CA ASN A 125 -10.57 32.42 -19.87
C ASN A 125 -11.99 32.47 -19.25
N PRO A 126 -12.69 33.62 -19.27
CA PRO A 126 -13.86 33.83 -18.41
C PRO A 126 -14.99 32.85 -18.70
N THR A 127 -15.43 32.80 -19.96
CA THR A 127 -16.55 31.95 -20.40
C THR A 127 -16.17 30.47 -20.41
N SER A 128 -15.00 30.14 -20.94
CA SER A 128 -14.58 28.74 -21.11
C SER A 128 -14.30 28.06 -19.77
N THR A 129 -13.69 28.75 -18.80
CA THR A 129 -13.48 28.20 -17.45
C THR A 129 -14.79 28.08 -16.69
N ALA A 130 -15.74 29.00 -16.85
CA ALA A 130 -17.08 28.88 -16.27
C ALA A 130 -17.84 27.68 -16.84
N ILE A 131 -17.87 27.51 -18.16
CA ILE A 131 -18.47 26.33 -18.84
C ILE A 131 -17.85 25.05 -18.29
N PHE A 132 -16.52 24.94 -18.33
CA PHE A 132 -15.80 23.77 -17.86
C PHE A 132 -16.15 23.41 -16.41
N LYS A 133 -16.04 24.38 -15.48
CA LYS A 133 -16.30 24.15 -14.05
C LYS A 133 -17.77 23.79 -13.78
N CYS A 134 -18.72 24.48 -14.41
CA CYS A 134 -20.14 24.14 -14.27
C CYS A 134 -20.41 22.71 -14.76
N LEU A 135 -19.87 22.34 -15.92
CA LEU A 135 -20.08 21.01 -16.50
C LEU A 135 -19.52 19.89 -15.62
N ILE A 136 -18.30 20.02 -15.11
CA ILE A 136 -17.72 18.99 -14.23
C ILE A 136 -18.45 18.94 -12.87
N CYS A 137 -18.96 20.06 -12.34
CA CYS A 137 -19.77 20.08 -11.12
C CYS A 137 -21.12 19.39 -11.32
N LEU A 138 -21.78 19.64 -12.47
CA LEU A 138 -23.03 18.96 -12.82
C LEU A 138 -22.85 17.45 -12.92
N LYS A 139 -21.80 16.99 -13.65
CA LYS A 139 -21.50 15.56 -13.79
C LYS A 139 -21.21 14.86 -12.45
N THR A 140 -20.82 15.61 -11.42
CA THR A 140 -20.45 15.10 -10.10
C THR A 140 -21.51 15.37 -9.02
N ARG A 141 -22.70 15.86 -9.40
CA ARG A 141 -23.82 16.18 -8.49
C ARG A 141 -23.51 17.29 -7.46
N ASN A 142 -22.58 18.18 -7.79
CA ASN A 142 -22.22 19.31 -6.96
C ASN A 142 -22.97 20.57 -7.38
N ALA A 143 -23.23 21.44 -6.41
CA ALA A 143 -23.58 22.82 -6.71
C ALA A 143 -22.30 23.64 -6.93
N ILE A 144 -22.40 24.73 -7.67
CA ILE A 144 -21.26 25.63 -7.92
C ILE A 144 -21.69 27.08 -7.82
N ILE A 145 -20.90 27.89 -7.10
CA ILE A 145 -21.06 29.34 -7.04
C ILE A 145 -19.79 30.02 -7.54
N ILE A 146 -19.96 30.89 -8.53
CA ILE A 146 -18.87 31.51 -9.27
C ILE A 146 -18.56 32.91 -8.73
N SER A 147 -17.30 33.19 -8.40
CA SER A 147 -16.77 34.55 -8.24
C SER A 147 -15.99 34.94 -9.51
N PRO A 148 -16.56 35.78 -10.38
CA PRO A 148 -15.91 36.21 -11.60
C PRO A 148 -14.89 37.32 -11.36
N HIS A 149 -13.90 37.44 -12.24
CA HIS A 149 -13.04 38.63 -12.25
C HIS A 149 -13.85 39.89 -12.61
N PRO A 150 -13.64 41.05 -11.95
CA PRO A 150 -14.44 42.27 -12.20
C PRO A 150 -14.48 42.75 -13.65
N ARG A 151 -13.38 42.55 -14.40
CA ARG A 151 -13.26 42.89 -15.84
C ARG A 151 -14.01 41.93 -16.80
N ALA A 152 -14.58 40.84 -16.30
CA ALA A 152 -15.19 39.81 -17.13
C ALA A 152 -16.48 39.24 -16.51
N LYS A 153 -17.11 40.01 -15.61
CA LYS A 153 -18.24 39.52 -14.81
C LYS A 153 -19.46 39.21 -15.66
N LYS A 154 -19.81 40.05 -16.64
CA LYS A 154 -21.02 39.88 -17.46
C LYS A 154 -20.93 38.64 -18.34
N CYS A 155 -19.82 38.47 -19.09
CA CYS A 155 -19.64 37.31 -19.95
C CYS A 155 -19.51 36.00 -19.16
N THR A 156 -18.88 36.03 -17.99
CA THR A 156 -18.77 34.85 -17.11
C THR A 156 -20.14 34.43 -16.57
N ILE A 157 -20.93 35.40 -16.08
CA ILE A 157 -22.28 35.16 -15.57
C ILE A 157 -23.19 34.64 -16.68
N GLU A 158 -23.13 35.22 -17.88
CA GLU A 158 -23.93 34.75 -19.02
C GLU A 158 -23.59 33.30 -19.40
N ALA A 159 -22.30 32.93 -19.39
CA ALA A 159 -21.90 31.55 -19.62
C ALA A 159 -22.47 30.58 -18.57
N ALA A 160 -22.42 30.95 -17.28
CA ALA A 160 -23.00 30.15 -16.20
C ALA A 160 -24.53 30.04 -16.32
N LYS A 161 -25.19 31.13 -16.73
CA LYS A 161 -26.64 31.20 -16.93
C LYS A 161 -27.11 30.29 -18.07
N VAL A 162 -26.43 30.30 -19.22
CA VAL A 162 -26.70 29.38 -20.35
C VAL A 162 -26.65 27.91 -19.89
N VAL A 163 -25.65 27.57 -19.08
CA VAL A 163 -25.48 26.21 -18.56
C VAL A 163 -26.60 25.87 -17.55
N LEU A 164 -26.92 26.78 -16.64
CA LEU A 164 -27.97 26.62 -15.64
C LEU A 164 -29.35 26.41 -16.27
N GLU A 165 -29.76 27.28 -17.19
CA GLU A 165 -31.08 27.21 -17.83
C GLU A 165 -31.28 25.87 -18.56
N ALA A 166 -30.25 25.41 -19.27
CA ALA A 166 -30.28 24.11 -19.94
C ALA A 166 -30.32 22.94 -18.93
N ALA A 167 -29.53 23.02 -17.86
CA ALA A 167 -29.51 22.01 -16.81
C ALA A 167 -30.87 21.90 -16.10
N VAL A 168 -31.49 23.03 -15.72
CA VAL A 168 -32.82 23.05 -15.08
C VAL A 168 -33.88 22.50 -16.03
N LYS A 169 -33.87 22.92 -17.31
CA LYS A 169 -34.78 22.37 -18.34
C LYS A 169 -34.62 20.85 -18.51
N ALA A 170 -33.42 20.32 -18.31
CA ALA A 170 -33.13 18.89 -18.36
C ALA A 170 -33.50 18.13 -17.07
N GLY A 171 -33.84 18.84 -15.99
CA GLY A 171 -34.32 18.29 -14.72
C GLY A 171 -33.47 18.61 -13.49
N ALA A 172 -32.39 19.40 -13.62
CA ALA A 172 -31.57 19.82 -12.48
C ALA A 172 -32.37 20.74 -11.52
N PRO A 173 -32.06 20.77 -10.21
CA PRO A 173 -32.67 21.71 -9.29
C PRO A 173 -32.38 23.18 -9.66
N GLU A 174 -33.37 24.05 -9.46
CA GLU A 174 -33.17 25.49 -9.54
C GLU A 174 -32.09 25.92 -8.54
N GLY A 175 -31.21 26.84 -8.94
CA GLY A 175 -30.13 27.33 -8.10
C GLY A 175 -28.92 26.39 -7.95
N ILE A 176 -28.82 25.29 -8.71
CA ILE A 176 -27.63 24.41 -8.64
C ILE A 176 -26.34 25.11 -9.12
N ILE A 177 -26.48 26.17 -9.93
CA ILE A 177 -25.40 27.09 -10.32
C ILE A 177 -25.79 28.49 -9.83
N GLY A 178 -24.82 29.21 -9.25
CA GLY A 178 -24.95 30.59 -8.81
C GLY A 178 -23.69 31.39 -9.10
N TRP A 179 -23.74 32.70 -8.87
CA TRP A 179 -22.61 33.60 -9.11
C TRP A 179 -22.69 34.83 -8.20
N VAL A 180 -21.58 35.56 -8.11
CA VAL A 180 -21.48 36.88 -7.47
C VAL A 180 -21.62 37.95 -8.54
N GLU A 181 -22.68 38.76 -8.50
CA GLU A 181 -22.95 39.80 -9.50
C GLU A 181 -21.93 40.94 -9.45
N GLU A 182 -21.59 41.40 -8.25
CA GLU A 182 -20.65 42.51 -8.02
C GLU A 182 -19.43 42.00 -7.24
N PRO A 183 -18.43 41.37 -7.91
CA PRO A 183 -17.33 40.72 -7.23
C PRO A 183 -16.41 41.72 -6.51
N THR A 184 -16.24 41.51 -5.21
CA THR A 184 -15.25 42.20 -4.37
C THR A 184 -14.29 41.19 -3.73
N LEU A 185 -13.16 41.67 -3.19
CA LEU A 185 -12.24 40.82 -2.43
C LEU A 185 -12.91 40.24 -1.18
N GLU A 186 -13.74 41.03 -0.50
CA GLU A 186 -14.50 40.60 0.68
C GLU A 186 -15.44 39.44 0.33
N LEU A 187 -16.25 39.58 -0.73
CA LEU A 187 -17.16 38.54 -1.17
C LEU A 187 -16.43 37.29 -1.66
N SER A 188 -15.28 37.44 -2.31
CA SER A 188 -14.47 36.31 -2.74
C SER A 188 -13.88 35.53 -1.56
N ASN A 189 -13.40 36.24 -0.53
CA ASN A 189 -12.89 35.62 0.70
C ASN A 189 -14.02 34.92 1.47
N GLU A 190 -15.19 35.55 1.56
CA GLU A 190 -16.35 34.95 2.20
C GLU A 190 -16.83 33.70 1.45
N LEU A 191 -16.87 33.76 0.11
CA LEU A 191 -17.21 32.60 -0.71
C LEU A 191 -16.29 31.42 -0.42
N MET A 192 -14.98 31.67 -0.36
CA MET A 192 -13.98 30.64 -0.07
C MET A 192 -14.18 30.04 1.32
N ARG A 193 -14.51 30.84 2.32
CA ARG A 193 -14.77 30.37 3.69
C ARG A 193 -16.07 29.57 3.81
N SER A 194 -17.06 29.86 2.98
CA SER A 194 -18.41 29.31 3.07
C SER A 194 -18.68 28.10 2.17
N ALA A 195 -17.87 27.89 1.12
CA ALA A 195 -17.93 26.70 0.26
C ALA A 195 -17.41 25.42 0.96
N ASP A 196 -17.70 24.25 0.41
CA ASP A 196 -17.19 22.97 0.90
C ASP A 196 -15.82 22.63 0.26
N VAL A 197 -15.65 22.97 -1.03
CA VAL A 197 -14.38 22.88 -1.78
C VAL A 197 -14.20 24.11 -2.65
N ILE A 198 -12.96 24.60 -2.80
CA ILE A 198 -12.64 25.75 -3.65
C ILE A 198 -11.95 25.29 -4.94
N LEU A 199 -12.46 25.72 -6.10
CA LEU A 199 -11.76 25.64 -7.38
C LEU A 199 -11.20 27.00 -7.76
N ALA A 200 -9.94 27.26 -7.42
CA ALA A 200 -9.31 28.56 -7.61
C ALA A 200 -8.50 28.61 -8.91
N THR A 201 -8.98 29.34 -9.91
CA THR A 201 -8.24 29.63 -11.14
C THR A 201 -7.97 31.12 -11.23
N GLY A 202 -6.76 31.53 -10.94
CA GLY A 202 -6.35 32.93 -10.89
C GLY A 202 -4.86 33.05 -10.57
N GLY A 203 -4.38 34.28 -10.38
CA GLY A 203 -2.98 34.53 -10.07
C GLY A 203 -2.54 33.97 -8.69
N PRO A 204 -1.23 33.98 -8.40
CA PRO A 204 -0.65 33.38 -7.19
C PRO A 204 -1.32 33.83 -5.88
N GLY A 205 -1.67 35.11 -5.76
CA GLY A 205 -2.33 35.64 -4.56
C GLY A 205 -3.70 35.03 -4.30
N MET A 206 -4.49 34.78 -5.35
CA MET A 206 -5.82 34.18 -5.24
C MET A 206 -5.75 32.71 -4.83
N VAL A 207 -4.78 31.98 -5.37
CA VAL A 207 -4.53 30.58 -5.03
C VAL A 207 -4.07 30.46 -3.57
N LYS A 208 -3.15 31.34 -3.15
CA LYS A 208 -2.72 31.42 -1.75
C LYS A 208 -3.89 31.70 -0.82
N ALA A 209 -4.78 32.63 -1.19
CA ALA A 209 -6.00 32.92 -0.42
C ALA A 209 -6.93 31.70 -0.33
N ALA A 210 -7.11 30.95 -1.42
CA ALA A 210 -7.92 29.74 -1.43
C ALA A 210 -7.38 28.67 -0.46
N TYR A 211 -6.07 28.40 -0.49
CA TYR A 211 -5.45 27.45 0.46
C TYR A 211 -5.39 27.98 1.91
N SER A 212 -5.52 29.30 2.11
CA SER A 212 -5.54 29.94 3.44
C SER A 212 -6.96 30.15 3.98
N SER A 213 -7.99 29.71 3.25
CA SER A 213 -9.39 29.94 3.59
C SER A 213 -9.92 29.08 4.75
N GLY A 214 -9.19 28.01 5.09
CA GLY A 214 -9.66 26.96 6.00
C GLY A 214 -10.52 25.88 5.33
N LYS A 215 -10.71 25.93 4.01
CA LYS A 215 -11.40 24.91 3.21
C LYS A 215 -10.43 24.17 2.27
N PRO A 216 -10.71 22.90 1.93
CA PRO A 216 -9.99 22.21 0.87
C PRO A 216 -10.04 23.02 -0.43
N ALA A 217 -8.87 23.28 -1.00
CA ALA A 217 -8.74 24.02 -2.25
C ALA A 217 -8.02 23.18 -3.30
N ILE A 218 -8.46 23.37 -4.55
CA ILE A 218 -7.81 22.92 -5.76
C ILE A 218 -7.45 24.20 -6.52
N GLY A 219 -6.22 24.64 -6.30
CA GLY A 219 -5.64 25.79 -6.97
C GLY A 219 -4.85 25.41 -8.22
N VAL A 220 -4.42 26.44 -8.94
CA VAL A 220 -3.49 26.36 -10.07
C VAL A 220 -2.28 27.26 -9.79
N GLY A 221 -1.34 27.37 -10.72
CA GLY A 221 -0.21 28.28 -10.65
C GLY A 221 -0.04 29.09 -11.93
N PRO A 222 0.88 30.08 -11.94
CA PRO A 222 1.29 30.76 -13.17
C PRO A 222 2.10 29.84 -14.09
N GLY A 223 2.14 30.16 -15.38
CA GLY A 223 2.86 29.37 -16.37
C GLY A 223 3.97 30.18 -17.07
N ASN A 224 5.22 29.89 -16.73
CA ASN A 224 6.38 30.37 -17.48
C ASN A 224 6.98 29.27 -18.37
N VAL A 225 6.23 28.80 -19.37
CA VAL A 225 6.57 27.60 -20.14
C VAL A 225 7.83 27.81 -21.00
N PRO A 226 8.95 27.14 -20.70
CA PRO A 226 10.10 27.13 -21.59
C PRO A 226 9.94 26.06 -22.67
N VAL A 227 10.54 26.33 -23.83
CA VAL A 227 10.63 25.35 -24.92
C VAL A 227 12.07 25.16 -25.34
N ILE A 228 12.53 23.92 -25.33
CA ILE A 228 13.81 23.55 -25.94
C ILE A 228 13.58 23.07 -27.37
N MET A 229 14.30 23.65 -28.34
CA MET A 229 14.42 23.11 -29.69
C MET A 229 15.77 22.43 -29.83
N ASP A 230 15.78 21.09 -29.74
CA ASP A 230 16.99 20.28 -29.91
C ASP A 230 17.47 20.30 -31.37
N SER A 231 18.78 20.15 -31.60
CA SER A 231 19.40 20.10 -32.92
C SER A 231 18.74 19.12 -33.90
N THR A 232 18.08 18.08 -33.40
CA THR A 232 17.42 17.04 -34.21
C THR A 232 15.95 17.31 -34.52
N CYS A 233 15.37 18.40 -34.01
CA CYS A 233 13.95 18.68 -34.19
C CYS A 233 13.60 19.06 -35.65
N ASP A 234 12.36 18.81 -36.05
CA ASP A 234 11.79 19.46 -37.24
C ASP A 234 11.57 20.94 -36.93
N ILE A 235 12.45 21.80 -37.44
CA ILE A 235 12.43 23.24 -37.19
C ILE A 235 11.12 23.87 -37.67
N GLN A 236 10.60 23.43 -38.82
CA GLN A 236 9.38 24.01 -39.39
C GLN A 236 8.19 23.68 -38.50
N THR A 237 8.03 22.41 -38.10
CA THR A 237 6.99 22.03 -37.14
C THR A 237 7.16 22.76 -35.81
N ALA A 238 8.37 22.79 -35.26
CA ALA A 238 8.64 23.43 -33.97
C ALA A 238 8.26 24.92 -33.97
N VAL A 239 8.71 25.68 -34.96
CA VAL A 239 8.41 27.11 -35.08
C VAL A 239 6.92 27.35 -35.34
N TYR A 240 6.28 26.60 -36.24
CA TYR A 240 4.85 26.76 -36.48
C TYR A 240 4.00 26.42 -35.25
N SER A 241 4.37 25.40 -34.49
CA SER A 241 3.65 25.03 -33.27
C SER A 241 3.80 26.09 -32.19
N VAL A 242 5.00 26.66 -31.99
CA VAL A 242 5.20 27.81 -31.07
C VAL A 242 4.36 29.01 -31.53
N ILE A 243 4.36 29.33 -32.83
CA ILE A 243 3.54 30.42 -33.36
C ILE A 243 2.05 30.14 -33.11
N HIS A 244 1.58 28.95 -33.48
CA HIS A 244 0.19 28.53 -33.34
C HIS A 244 -0.30 28.62 -31.89
N SER A 245 0.53 28.20 -30.94
CA SER A 245 0.22 28.28 -29.52
C SER A 245 0.28 29.72 -28.99
N LYS A 246 1.33 30.48 -29.31
CA LYS A 246 1.54 31.82 -28.77
C LYS A 246 0.60 32.87 -29.34
N THR A 247 0.14 32.72 -30.57
CA THR A 247 -0.88 33.60 -31.15
C THR A 247 -2.29 33.22 -30.74
N PHE A 248 -2.52 31.98 -30.27
CA PHE A 248 -3.85 31.53 -29.88
C PHE A 248 -4.37 32.35 -28.69
N ASP A 249 -5.46 33.07 -28.94
CA ASP A 249 -6.06 34.06 -28.04
C ASP A 249 -5.02 35.08 -27.55
N ASN A 250 -4.09 35.46 -28.44
CA ASN A 250 -2.94 36.33 -28.16
C ASN A 250 -2.09 35.88 -26.95
N GLY A 251 -1.91 34.57 -26.77
CA GLY A 251 -1.01 34.01 -25.76
C GLY A 251 -1.56 34.07 -24.34
N MET A 252 -2.88 34.22 -24.17
CA MET A 252 -3.51 34.28 -22.85
C MET A 252 -3.72 32.93 -22.16
N ILE A 253 -3.48 31.82 -22.87
CA ILE A 253 -3.46 30.51 -22.24
C ILE A 253 -2.19 30.42 -21.37
N CYS A 254 -2.36 30.05 -20.09
CA CYS A 254 -1.26 29.94 -19.12
C CYS A 254 -0.18 28.93 -19.55
N ALA A 255 -0.56 27.89 -20.30
CA ALA A 255 0.38 26.93 -20.87
C ALA A 255 1.10 27.43 -22.13
N SER A 256 0.86 28.66 -22.60
CA SER A 256 1.54 29.20 -23.80
C SER A 256 3.04 29.38 -23.56
N GLU A 257 3.83 29.14 -24.61
CA GLU A 257 5.27 29.32 -24.60
C GLU A 257 5.61 30.76 -24.22
N GLN A 258 6.53 30.90 -23.26
CA GLN A 258 7.05 32.20 -22.86
C GLN A 258 8.48 32.42 -23.37
N SER A 259 9.19 31.33 -23.66
CA SER A 259 10.55 31.35 -24.17
C SER A 259 10.84 30.16 -25.07
N VAL A 260 11.75 30.37 -26.02
CA VAL A 260 12.35 29.33 -26.86
C VAL A 260 13.85 29.36 -26.64
N THR A 261 14.43 28.19 -26.38
CA THR A 261 15.87 27.97 -26.28
C THR A 261 16.28 27.01 -27.40
N ALA A 262 16.95 27.53 -28.42
CA ALA A 262 17.43 26.72 -29.55
C ALA A 262 18.92 26.42 -29.41
N ILE A 263 19.34 25.20 -29.79
CA ILE A 263 20.75 24.82 -29.77
C ILE A 263 21.52 25.61 -30.84
N ALA A 264 22.77 25.96 -30.52
CA ALA A 264 23.59 26.89 -31.29
C ALA A 264 23.73 26.52 -32.78
N ASP A 265 23.69 25.23 -33.13
CA ASP A 265 23.84 24.73 -34.49
C ASP A 265 22.59 24.91 -35.38
N ILE A 266 21.41 25.06 -34.77
CA ILE A 266 20.15 25.32 -35.47
C ILE A 266 19.57 26.72 -35.20
N TYR A 267 20.17 27.48 -34.26
CA TYR A 267 19.66 28.78 -33.81
C TYR A 267 19.32 29.75 -34.95
N ASP A 268 20.25 29.96 -35.89
CA ASP A 268 20.05 30.93 -36.97
C ASP A 268 18.94 30.48 -37.94
N LYS A 269 18.77 29.16 -38.14
CA LYS A 269 17.68 28.60 -38.94
C LYS A 269 16.33 28.76 -38.25
N VAL A 270 16.27 28.54 -36.93
CA VAL A 270 15.07 28.78 -36.12
C VAL A 270 14.67 30.25 -36.17
N LYS A 271 15.63 31.17 -35.98
CA LYS A 271 15.39 32.62 -36.07
C LYS A 271 14.90 33.03 -37.47
N ALA A 272 15.54 32.55 -38.52
CA ALA A 272 15.13 32.83 -39.90
C ALA A 272 13.72 32.30 -40.18
N GLU A 273 13.37 31.12 -39.65
CA GLU A 273 12.04 30.54 -39.82
C GLU A 273 10.97 31.36 -39.08
N PHE A 274 11.22 31.86 -37.86
CA PHE A 274 10.29 32.78 -37.20
C PHE A 274 10.02 34.04 -38.04
N ILE A 275 11.08 34.65 -38.59
CA ILE A 275 10.96 35.83 -39.45
C ILE A 275 10.14 35.50 -40.70
N SER A 276 10.44 34.38 -41.37
CA SER A 276 9.74 33.94 -42.58
C SER A 276 8.24 33.72 -42.36
N ARG A 277 7.83 33.41 -41.12
CA ARG A 277 6.43 33.18 -40.74
C ARG A 277 5.71 34.42 -40.19
N GLY A 278 6.34 35.59 -40.24
CA GLY A 278 5.72 36.88 -39.87
C GLY A 278 5.87 37.26 -38.40
N CYS A 279 6.89 36.75 -37.73
CA CYS A 279 7.33 37.25 -36.42
C CYS A 279 8.37 38.37 -36.59
N HIS A 280 8.41 39.32 -35.66
CA HIS A 280 9.36 40.44 -35.68
C HIS A 280 10.40 40.23 -34.59
N VAL A 281 11.66 40.03 -34.97
CA VAL A 281 12.79 39.98 -34.03
C VAL A 281 13.24 41.41 -33.74
N LEU A 282 13.17 41.80 -32.47
CA LEU A 282 13.47 43.16 -32.03
C LEU A 282 14.96 43.45 -32.18
N ASN A 283 15.31 44.62 -32.70
CA ASN A 283 16.68 45.15 -32.60
C ASN A 283 16.94 45.69 -31.18
N ASP A 284 18.19 46.07 -30.86
CA ASP A 284 18.58 46.49 -29.51
C ASP A 284 17.74 47.65 -28.95
N GLU A 285 17.41 48.65 -29.77
CA GLU A 285 16.59 49.80 -29.35
C GLU A 285 15.14 49.40 -29.10
N GLU A 286 14.57 48.59 -30.00
CA GLU A 286 13.21 48.06 -29.87
C GLU A 286 13.09 47.14 -28.65
N LEU A 287 14.11 46.30 -28.42
CA LEU A 287 14.19 45.37 -27.30
C LEU A 287 14.10 46.11 -25.96
N ASP A 288 14.90 47.16 -25.79
CA ASP A 288 14.90 47.98 -24.57
C ASP A 288 13.58 48.73 -24.35
N LYS A 289 12.93 49.18 -25.43
CA LYS A 289 11.60 49.78 -25.35
C LYS A 289 10.54 48.78 -24.90
N VAL A 290 10.56 47.57 -25.47
CA VAL A 290 9.62 46.49 -25.10
C VAL A 290 9.86 46.01 -23.67
N ARG A 291 11.13 45.85 -23.22
CA ARG A 291 11.48 45.49 -21.84
C ARG A 291 10.75 46.35 -20.80
N LYS A 292 10.72 47.67 -21.03
CA LYS A 292 10.13 48.67 -20.11
C LYS A 292 8.61 48.55 -19.94
N ILE A 293 7.92 47.86 -20.84
CA ILE A 293 6.46 47.74 -20.79
C ILE A 293 5.98 46.34 -20.39
N ILE A 294 6.86 45.34 -20.32
CA ILE A 294 6.48 43.96 -19.95
C ILE A 294 6.04 43.89 -18.49
N LEU A 295 6.86 44.46 -17.59
CA LEU A 295 6.60 44.48 -16.17
C LEU A 295 6.24 45.90 -15.71
N THR A 296 5.42 45.96 -14.68
CA THR A 296 5.17 47.17 -13.89
C THR A 296 6.35 47.44 -12.95
N GLU A 297 6.40 48.64 -12.35
CA GLU A 297 7.40 48.97 -11.31
C GLU A 297 7.37 48.01 -10.13
N ALA A 298 6.22 47.39 -9.85
CA ALA A 298 6.05 46.36 -8.82
C ALA A 298 6.56 44.96 -9.23
N GLY A 299 7.17 44.82 -10.41
CA GLY A 299 7.69 43.55 -10.92
C GLY A 299 6.62 42.56 -11.37
N THR A 300 5.37 43.00 -11.55
CA THR A 300 4.27 42.16 -12.05
C THR A 300 3.95 42.47 -13.51
N VAL A 301 3.42 41.49 -14.25
CA VAL A 301 3.06 41.64 -15.66
C VAL A 301 2.12 42.82 -15.87
N ASN A 302 2.44 43.66 -16.86
CA ASN A 302 1.63 44.81 -17.22
C ASN A 302 0.29 44.37 -17.83
N ALA A 303 -0.80 44.58 -17.11
CA ALA A 303 -2.14 44.20 -17.56
C ALA A 303 -2.59 44.86 -18.89
N LYS A 304 -1.88 45.89 -19.37
CA LYS A 304 -2.14 46.54 -20.67
C LYS A 304 -1.65 45.72 -21.87
N ILE A 305 -0.66 44.83 -21.69
CA ILE A 305 -0.14 44.00 -22.80
C ILE A 305 -0.88 42.66 -22.91
N VAL A 306 -1.52 42.22 -21.83
CA VAL A 306 -2.17 40.90 -21.73
C VAL A 306 -3.26 40.76 -22.79
N GLY A 307 -3.13 39.72 -23.63
CA GLY A 307 -4.07 39.41 -24.71
C GLY A 307 -4.17 40.46 -25.83
N GLN A 308 -3.26 41.43 -25.89
CA GLN A 308 -3.21 42.39 -26.99
C GLN A 308 -2.44 41.80 -28.19
N PRO A 309 -2.79 42.19 -29.43
CA PRO A 309 -2.02 41.78 -30.60
C PRO A 309 -0.62 42.42 -30.59
N ALA A 310 0.36 41.76 -31.22
CA ALA A 310 1.75 42.20 -31.23
C ALA A 310 1.94 43.64 -31.71
N SER A 311 1.15 44.08 -32.71
CA SER A 311 1.21 45.46 -33.22
C SER A 311 0.78 46.53 -32.20
N VAL A 312 -0.17 46.21 -31.31
CA VAL A 312 -0.62 47.13 -30.26
C VAL A 312 0.42 47.19 -29.14
N ILE A 313 1.07 46.07 -28.81
CA ILE A 313 2.16 46.02 -27.83
C ILE A 313 3.36 46.83 -28.33
N ALA A 314 3.68 46.71 -29.62
CA ALA A 314 4.67 47.52 -30.29
C ALA A 314 4.36 49.03 -30.16
N GLU A 315 3.12 49.43 -30.46
CA GLU A 315 2.70 50.83 -30.32
C GLU A 315 2.80 51.33 -28.87
N LEU A 316 2.43 50.51 -27.88
CA LEU A 316 2.59 50.81 -26.45
C LEU A 316 4.06 51.00 -26.03
N ALA A 317 4.99 50.31 -26.68
CA ALA A 317 6.43 50.47 -26.48
C ALA A 317 7.02 51.66 -27.27
N GLY A 318 6.23 52.33 -28.11
CA GLY A 318 6.71 53.40 -28.99
C GLY A 318 7.51 52.89 -30.20
N ILE A 319 7.21 51.68 -30.67
CA ILE A 319 7.75 51.09 -31.90
C ILE A 319 6.62 50.81 -32.90
N SER A 320 6.94 50.69 -34.20
CA SER A 320 5.96 50.41 -35.25
C SER A 320 6.32 49.14 -36.00
N VAL A 321 5.38 48.20 -36.07
CA VAL A 321 5.52 46.93 -36.79
C VAL A 321 4.31 46.71 -37.70
N PRO A 322 4.40 45.87 -38.75
CA PRO A 322 3.24 45.52 -39.57
C PRO A 322 2.05 45.02 -38.74
N LYS A 323 0.82 45.41 -39.09
CA LYS A 323 -0.40 45.03 -38.34
C LYS A 323 -0.62 43.51 -38.25
N ASN A 324 -0.10 42.76 -39.22
CA ASN A 324 -0.19 41.30 -39.26
C ASN A 324 1.00 40.61 -38.58
N THR A 325 1.86 41.35 -37.87
CA THR A 325 2.95 40.77 -37.06
C THR A 325 2.34 39.83 -36.03
N LYS A 326 2.85 38.60 -35.98
CA LYS A 326 2.31 37.55 -35.12
C LYS A 326 2.85 37.61 -33.70
N ILE A 327 4.16 37.77 -33.56
CA ILE A 327 4.89 37.71 -32.28
C ILE A 327 6.03 38.72 -32.31
N LEU A 328 6.25 39.43 -31.21
CA LEU A 328 7.48 40.19 -30.94
C LEU A 328 8.48 39.29 -30.24
N ILE A 329 9.65 39.07 -30.85
CA ILE A 329 10.68 38.17 -30.33
C ILE A 329 11.85 39.00 -29.80
N GLY A 330 12.12 38.90 -28.51
CA GLY A 330 13.30 39.48 -27.90
C GLY A 330 14.43 38.46 -27.84
N GLU A 331 15.54 38.74 -28.53
CA GLU A 331 16.76 37.97 -28.41
C GLU A 331 17.49 38.40 -27.12
N VAL A 332 17.56 37.50 -26.14
CA VAL A 332 18.10 37.78 -24.79
C VAL A 332 19.00 36.65 -24.31
N THR A 333 19.90 36.95 -23.38
CA THR A 333 20.88 35.97 -22.84
C THR A 333 20.61 35.59 -21.39
N SER A 334 20.06 36.51 -20.58
CA SER A 334 19.80 36.29 -19.16
C SER A 334 18.47 35.56 -18.95
N VAL A 335 18.49 34.47 -18.19
CA VAL A 335 17.29 33.77 -17.70
C VAL A 335 16.91 34.18 -16.28
N ASP A 336 17.66 35.11 -15.68
CA ASP A 336 17.40 35.62 -14.35
C ASP A 336 16.10 36.44 -14.31
N ILE A 337 15.44 36.45 -13.15
CA ILE A 337 14.19 37.17 -12.92
C ILE A 337 14.30 38.70 -13.12
N SER A 338 15.51 39.26 -13.16
CA SER A 338 15.72 40.66 -13.53
C SER A 338 15.49 40.96 -15.02
N GLU A 339 15.52 39.96 -15.91
CA GLU A 339 15.22 40.13 -17.34
C GLU A 339 13.70 40.04 -17.57
N PRO A 340 13.01 41.12 -17.99
CA PRO A 340 11.56 41.09 -18.20
C PRO A 340 11.09 40.03 -19.21
N PHE A 341 11.91 39.69 -20.20
CA PHE A 341 11.59 38.63 -21.16
C PHE A 341 11.58 37.23 -20.54
N ALA A 342 12.20 37.01 -19.38
CA ALA A 342 12.22 35.74 -18.67
C ALA A 342 10.91 35.41 -17.92
N HIS A 343 9.98 36.36 -17.78
CA HIS A 343 8.73 36.18 -17.02
C HIS A 343 7.58 35.55 -17.84
N GLU A 344 6.52 35.16 -17.15
CA GLU A 344 5.21 34.96 -17.78
C GLU A 344 4.72 36.30 -18.36
N LYS A 345 4.23 36.32 -19.62
CA LYS A 345 3.87 37.57 -20.33
C LYS A 345 2.42 37.63 -20.79
N LEU A 346 1.73 36.48 -20.87
CA LEU A 346 0.33 36.33 -21.32
C LEU A 346 -0.06 37.17 -22.56
N SER A 347 0.88 37.32 -23.48
CA SER A 347 0.82 38.17 -24.67
C SER A 347 1.68 37.56 -25.77
N PRO A 348 1.56 37.98 -27.04
CA PRO A 348 2.41 37.51 -28.15
C PRO A 348 3.82 38.14 -28.12
N VAL A 349 4.46 38.10 -26.95
CA VAL A 349 5.86 38.47 -26.72
C VAL A 349 6.61 37.21 -26.29
N LEU A 350 7.73 36.92 -26.93
CA LEU A 350 8.49 35.67 -26.77
C LEU A 350 9.98 35.97 -26.58
N ALA A 351 10.63 35.28 -25.63
CA ALA A 351 12.08 35.32 -25.50
C ALA A 351 12.73 34.26 -26.41
N LEU A 352 13.81 34.60 -27.09
CA LEU A 352 14.61 33.67 -27.89
C LEU A 352 16.04 33.60 -27.35
N TYR A 353 16.40 32.45 -26.79
CA TYR A 353 17.68 32.14 -26.20
C TYR A 353 18.53 31.24 -27.10
N LYS A 354 19.84 31.48 -27.14
CA LYS A 354 20.83 30.62 -27.79
C LYS A 354 21.57 29.79 -26.74
N ALA A 355 21.36 28.48 -26.73
CA ALA A 355 22.11 27.58 -25.87
C ALA A 355 23.29 26.96 -26.63
N LYS A 356 24.45 26.85 -25.98
CA LYS A 356 25.64 26.24 -26.58
C LYS A 356 25.41 24.78 -26.96
N ASP A 357 24.75 24.04 -26.07
CA ASP A 357 24.46 22.61 -26.17
C ASP A 357 23.17 22.27 -25.41
N PHE A 358 22.76 21.00 -25.46
CA PHE A 358 21.52 20.54 -24.86
C PHE A 358 21.51 20.69 -23.33
N ASP A 359 22.62 20.40 -22.66
CA ASP A 359 22.71 20.51 -21.20
C ASP A 359 22.62 21.99 -20.76
N THR A 360 23.22 22.93 -21.51
CA THR A 360 23.01 24.37 -21.28
C THR A 360 21.53 24.77 -21.46
N ALA A 361 20.85 24.23 -22.49
CA ALA A 361 19.43 24.51 -22.71
C ALA A 361 18.56 23.99 -21.55
N LEU A 362 18.93 22.84 -20.96
CA LEU A 362 18.28 22.30 -19.77
C LEU A 362 18.44 23.23 -18.57
N ASP A 363 19.65 23.73 -18.30
CA ASP A 363 19.91 24.64 -17.18
C ASP A 363 19.12 25.94 -17.31
N MET A 364 19.05 26.49 -18.54
CA MET A 364 18.25 27.67 -18.85
C MET A 364 16.75 27.44 -18.64
N ALA A 365 16.21 26.33 -19.15
CA ALA A 365 14.80 25.98 -19.00
C ALA A 365 14.42 25.71 -17.53
N ASP A 366 15.29 25.06 -16.77
CA ASP A 366 15.07 24.76 -15.35
C ASP A 366 15.00 26.06 -14.52
N GLN A 367 15.91 27.00 -14.78
CA GLN A 367 15.90 28.30 -14.10
C GLN A 367 14.63 29.11 -14.41
N LEU A 368 14.20 29.15 -15.68
CA LEU A 368 12.97 29.82 -16.08
C LEU A 368 11.72 29.22 -15.41
N VAL A 369 11.67 27.89 -15.30
CA VAL A 369 10.60 27.19 -14.58
C VAL A 369 10.64 27.52 -13.10
N LYS A 370 11.81 27.51 -12.48
CA LYS A 370 12.01 27.80 -11.05
C LYS A 370 11.52 29.19 -10.66
N ASP A 371 11.75 30.19 -11.51
CA ASP A 371 11.47 31.58 -11.17
C ASP A 371 10.04 32.03 -11.47
N GLY A 372 9.25 31.26 -12.25
CA GLY A 372 7.90 31.68 -12.60
C GLY A 372 6.93 30.62 -13.15
N GLY A 373 7.33 29.35 -13.22
CA GLY A 373 6.54 28.30 -13.89
C GLY A 373 6.52 26.96 -13.15
N TYR A 374 6.95 26.91 -11.89
CA TYR A 374 7.12 25.65 -11.17
C TYR A 374 5.83 24.83 -11.16
N GLY A 375 5.95 23.59 -11.60
CA GLY A 375 4.86 22.64 -11.65
C GLY A 375 3.88 22.84 -12.82
N HIS A 376 3.94 23.93 -13.58
CA HIS A 376 2.98 24.18 -14.64
C HIS A 376 3.25 23.31 -15.89
N THR A 377 3.98 23.80 -16.88
CA THR A 377 4.23 23.09 -18.15
C THR A 377 5.62 23.41 -18.67
N SER A 378 6.28 22.43 -19.27
CA SER A 378 7.48 22.60 -20.10
C SER A 378 7.28 21.91 -21.44
N SER A 379 7.99 22.35 -22.48
CA SER A 379 7.90 21.73 -23.81
C SER A 379 9.27 21.49 -24.43
N ILE A 380 9.36 20.49 -25.29
CA ILE A 380 10.56 20.16 -26.05
C ILE A 380 10.19 19.71 -27.46
N TYR A 381 10.93 20.21 -28.45
CA TYR A 381 10.91 19.69 -29.81
C TYR A 381 12.21 18.92 -30.06
N ILE A 382 12.06 17.64 -30.41
CA ILE A 382 13.17 16.69 -30.50
C ILE A 382 12.80 15.49 -31.39
N HIS A 383 13.77 14.90 -32.08
CA HIS A 383 13.51 13.67 -32.83
C HIS A 383 13.19 12.49 -31.88
N PRO A 384 12.17 11.65 -32.16
CA PRO A 384 11.77 10.55 -31.27
C PRO A 384 12.87 9.53 -30.93
N SER A 385 13.91 9.43 -31.76
CA SER A 385 15.05 8.54 -31.50
C SER A 385 15.99 9.03 -30.39
N GLN A 386 15.88 10.29 -29.95
CA GLN A 386 16.75 10.88 -28.92
C GLN A 386 16.20 10.60 -27.50
N THR A 387 16.03 9.32 -27.19
CA THR A 387 15.39 8.87 -25.94
C THR A 387 16.16 9.31 -24.68
N GLU A 388 17.48 9.32 -24.71
CA GLU A 388 18.32 9.74 -23.58
C GLU A 388 18.18 11.24 -23.26
N LYS A 389 18.17 12.09 -24.30
CA LYS A 389 17.96 13.53 -24.13
C LYS A 389 16.57 13.84 -23.60
N LEU A 390 15.55 13.15 -24.11
CA LEU A 390 14.19 13.28 -23.60
C LEU A 390 14.08 12.83 -22.14
N ALA A 391 14.75 11.73 -21.75
CA ALA A 391 14.80 11.28 -20.36
C ALA A 391 15.46 12.32 -19.45
N LYS A 392 16.59 12.93 -19.87
CA LYS A 392 17.24 14.04 -19.14
C LYS A 392 16.30 15.24 -18.97
N PHE A 393 15.57 15.62 -20.02
CA PHE A 393 14.59 16.71 -19.94
C PHE A 393 13.47 16.39 -18.94
N ALA A 394 12.91 15.17 -19.02
CA ALA A 394 11.82 14.75 -18.17
C ALA A 394 12.22 14.64 -16.69
N ASP A 395 13.45 14.21 -16.41
CA ASP A 395 14.00 14.15 -15.04
C ASP A 395 14.28 15.55 -14.47
N ARG A 396 14.81 16.47 -15.29
CA ARG A 396 15.19 17.81 -14.84
C ARG A 396 13.99 18.74 -14.63
N MET A 397 13.05 18.79 -15.57
CA MET A 397 11.99 19.80 -15.58
C MET A 397 10.95 19.55 -14.47
N LYS A 398 10.93 20.41 -13.45
CA LYS A 398 9.92 20.39 -12.38
C LYS A 398 8.59 20.98 -12.83
N THR A 399 7.94 20.33 -13.79
CA THR A 399 6.64 20.69 -14.35
C THR A 399 5.72 19.47 -14.42
N CYS A 400 4.43 19.60 -14.13
CA CYS A 400 3.53 18.44 -14.14
C CYS A 400 3.05 18.04 -15.54
N ARG A 401 3.29 18.88 -16.56
CA ARG A 401 3.09 18.55 -17.97
C ARG A 401 4.38 18.79 -18.73
N ILE A 402 4.94 17.72 -19.27
CA ILE A 402 6.07 17.75 -20.21
C ILE A 402 5.50 17.44 -21.59
N LEU A 403 5.55 18.43 -22.47
CA LEU A 403 4.99 18.34 -23.81
C LEU A 403 6.10 18.08 -24.81
N VAL A 404 5.94 17.06 -25.66
CA VAL A 404 6.94 16.64 -26.64
C VAL A 404 6.38 16.83 -28.03
N ASN A 405 7.02 17.64 -28.86
CA ASN A 405 6.62 17.91 -30.24
C ASN A 405 5.16 18.38 -30.38
N THR A 406 4.68 19.21 -29.45
CA THR A 406 3.30 19.72 -29.47
C THR A 406 3.24 21.20 -29.05
N PRO A 407 2.34 21.99 -29.65
CA PRO A 407 2.13 23.38 -29.27
C PRO A 407 1.60 23.45 -27.82
N SER A 408 2.23 24.24 -26.96
CA SER A 408 2.06 24.05 -25.52
C SER A 408 0.72 24.52 -24.96
N SER A 409 0.08 25.54 -25.56
CA SER A 409 -1.27 25.98 -25.18
C SER A 409 -2.31 24.89 -25.38
N GLN A 410 -2.33 24.26 -26.57
CA GLN A 410 -3.27 23.21 -26.94
C GLN A 410 -2.88 21.86 -26.32
N GLY A 411 -1.58 21.57 -26.24
CA GLY A 411 -1.07 20.36 -25.59
C GLY A 411 -1.36 20.35 -24.09
N GLY A 412 -1.12 21.46 -23.40
CA GLY A 412 -1.25 21.55 -21.94
C GLY A 412 -2.70 21.40 -21.44
N ILE A 413 -3.68 21.87 -22.22
CA ILE A 413 -5.10 21.72 -21.87
C ILE A 413 -5.61 20.30 -22.05
N GLY A 414 -4.94 19.45 -22.85
CA GLY A 414 -5.23 18.01 -23.00
C GLY A 414 -6.08 17.64 -24.23
N ASP A 415 -6.14 16.33 -24.49
CA ASP A 415 -6.93 15.60 -25.52
C ASP A 415 -6.66 15.93 -27.00
N LEU A 416 -6.27 17.17 -27.35
CA LEU A 416 -6.10 17.63 -28.74
C LEU A 416 -4.91 16.99 -29.46
N TYR A 417 -3.75 16.95 -28.81
CA TYR A 417 -2.51 16.39 -29.35
C TYR A 417 -2.09 15.11 -28.61
N ASN A 418 -2.79 14.77 -27.52
CA ASN A 418 -2.58 13.55 -26.74
C ASN A 418 -3.91 13.07 -26.17
N PHE A 419 -4.40 11.92 -26.65
CA PHE A 419 -5.72 11.36 -26.32
C PHE A 419 -5.90 10.85 -24.88
N LYS A 420 -4.88 10.99 -24.02
CA LYS A 420 -4.90 10.51 -22.62
C LYS A 420 -4.74 11.62 -21.60
N LEU A 421 -4.12 12.75 -21.97
CA LEU A 421 -4.06 13.91 -21.09
C LEU A 421 -5.46 14.51 -20.95
N ALA A 422 -5.99 14.52 -19.73
CA ALA A 422 -7.38 14.90 -19.48
C ALA A 422 -7.67 16.35 -19.93
N PRO A 423 -8.81 16.59 -20.62
CA PRO A 423 -9.17 17.93 -21.06
C PRO A 423 -9.55 18.80 -19.86
N SER A 424 -8.88 19.94 -19.71
CA SER A 424 -9.10 20.86 -18.60
C SER A 424 -8.67 22.29 -18.91
N LEU A 425 -9.32 23.24 -18.24
CA LEU A 425 -8.91 24.66 -18.19
C LEU A 425 -8.51 25.08 -16.77
N THR A 426 -8.20 24.10 -15.92
CA THR A 426 -7.70 24.27 -14.56
C THR A 426 -6.55 23.27 -14.39
N LEU A 427 -5.34 23.76 -14.62
CA LEU A 427 -4.12 22.95 -14.72
C LEU A 427 -3.40 22.98 -13.37
N GLY A 428 -3.50 21.90 -12.59
CA GLY A 428 -2.89 21.83 -11.27
C GLY A 428 -1.37 21.78 -11.37
N CYS A 429 -0.66 22.62 -10.62
CA CYS A 429 0.80 22.74 -10.68
C CYS A 429 1.52 21.92 -9.59
N GLY A 430 0.82 21.02 -8.91
CA GLY A 430 1.38 20.18 -7.86
C GLY A 430 1.97 20.98 -6.70
N SER A 431 2.68 20.28 -5.81
CA SER A 431 3.32 20.91 -4.65
C SER A 431 4.38 21.94 -5.05
N TYR A 432 5.01 21.80 -6.22
CA TYR A 432 5.96 22.78 -6.76
C TYR A 432 5.33 24.17 -6.92
N GLY A 433 4.09 24.24 -7.43
CA GLY A 433 3.33 25.47 -7.57
C GLY A 433 2.48 25.83 -6.35
N GLY A 434 2.66 25.15 -5.21
CA GLY A 434 1.85 25.35 -4.00
C GLY A 434 0.41 24.85 -4.15
N ASN A 435 0.17 23.79 -4.92
CA ASN A 435 -1.14 23.18 -5.11
C ASN A 435 -1.19 21.73 -4.59
N SER A 436 -2.38 21.29 -4.20
CA SER A 436 -2.68 19.91 -3.79
C SER A 436 -2.89 18.95 -4.97
N VAL A 437 -3.00 19.48 -6.19
CA VAL A 437 -3.26 18.70 -7.41
C VAL A 437 -2.19 19.00 -8.45
N SER A 438 -1.56 17.93 -8.99
CA SER A 438 -0.56 17.98 -10.06
C SER A 438 -1.13 17.62 -11.44
N GLU A 439 -2.44 17.38 -11.54
CA GLU A 439 -3.09 16.93 -12.76
C GLU A 439 -3.90 18.03 -13.44
N ASN A 440 -4.36 17.73 -14.66
CA ASN A 440 -5.48 18.46 -15.26
C ASN A 440 -6.75 18.15 -14.47
N VAL A 441 -7.33 19.17 -13.83
CA VAL A 441 -8.50 19.00 -12.96
C VAL A 441 -9.68 18.48 -13.78
N GLY A 442 -10.53 17.67 -13.16
CA GLY A 442 -11.64 16.96 -13.78
C GLY A 442 -12.56 16.33 -12.73
N VAL A 443 -13.54 15.52 -13.17
CA VAL A 443 -14.63 15.02 -12.30
C VAL A 443 -14.17 14.28 -11.04
N LYS A 444 -13.06 13.52 -11.10
CA LYS A 444 -12.59 12.74 -9.94
C LYS A 444 -12.21 13.60 -8.74
N HIS A 445 -11.82 14.85 -8.97
CA HIS A 445 -11.37 15.77 -7.92
C HIS A 445 -12.54 16.41 -7.18
N LEU A 446 -13.77 16.21 -7.66
CA LEU A 446 -15.00 16.78 -7.11
C LEU A 446 -15.92 15.68 -6.54
N LEU A 447 -15.34 14.54 -6.16
CA LEU A 447 -16.06 13.41 -5.57
C LEU A 447 -15.36 12.97 -4.28
N ASN A 448 -16.15 12.69 -3.26
CA ASN A 448 -15.77 11.86 -2.14
C ASN A 448 -15.91 10.39 -2.53
N THR A 449 -14.96 9.54 -2.14
CA THR A 449 -15.06 8.09 -2.31
C THR A 449 -15.22 7.42 -0.96
N LYS A 450 -16.37 6.78 -0.74
CA LYS A 450 -16.60 5.93 0.44
C LYS A 450 -16.25 4.49 0.10
N THR A 451 -15.52 3.84 0.99
CA THR A 451 -15.18 2.42 0.87
C THR A 451 -16.01 1.62 1.87
N VAL A 452 -16.86 0.73 1.37
CA VAL A 452 -17.50 -0.32 2.18
C VAL A 452 -16.56 -1.51 2.16
N ALA A 453 -16.12 -1.95 3.35
CA ALA A 453 -15.28 -3.12 3.54
C ALA A 453 -16.02 -4.15 4.38
N GLU A 454 -16.37 -5.27 3.77
CA GLU A 454 -17.01 -6.40 4.44
C GLU A 454 -15.96 -7.27 5.14
N ARG A 455 -16.34 -7.89 6.27
CA ARG A 455 -15.48 -8.90 6.91
C ARG A 455 -15.18 -10.01 5.89
N ARG A 456 -13.90 -10.33 5.76
CA ARG A 456 -13.38 -11.53 5.10
C ARG A 456 -12.49 -12.23 6.09
N GLU A 457 -12.56 -13.55 6.09
CA GLU A 457 -11.69 -14.36 6.92
C GLU A 457 -10.31 -14.42 6.26
N ASN A 458 -9.27 -14.28 7.07
CA ASN A 458 -7.89 -14.40 6.64
C ASN A 458 -7.69 -15.82 6.11
N MET A 459 -6.99 -15.92 4.99
CA MET A 459 -6.76 -17.19 4.33
C MET A 459 -5.80 -18.02 5.18
N LEU A 460 -6.24 -19.22 5.56
CA LEU A 460 -5.40 -20.26 6.16
C LEU A 460 -4.96 -21.28 5.11
N TRP A 461 -4.17 -22.25 5.56
CA TRP A 461 -3.59 -23.29 4.73
C TRP A 461 -3.45 -24.57 5.54
N PHE A 462 -3.28 -25.67 4.83
CA PHE A 462 -2.87 -26.93 5.42
C PHE A 462 -1.63 -27.41 4.67
N ARG A 463 -0.48 -27.34 5.35
CA ARG A 463 0.84 -27.65 4.83
C ARG A 463 1.48 -28.73 5.70
N THR A 464 1.97 -29.75 5.04
CA THR A 464 2.71 -30.88 5.62
C THR A 464 3.89 -31.20 4.70
N PRO A 465 4.87 -32.00 5.15
CA PRO A 465 5.83 -32.62 4.24
C PRO A 465 5.10 -33.30 3.08
N GLU A 466 5.72 -33.30 1.91
CA GLU A 466 5.17 -33.94 0.70
C GLU A 466 4.90 -35.43 0.95
N LYS A 467 5.80 -36.06 1.72
CA LYS A 467 5.73 -37.48 2.07
C LYS A 467 5.92 -37.69 3.56
N VAL A 468 4.99 -38.41 4.16
CA VAL A 468 5.06 -38.87 5.54
C VAL A 468 4.89 -40.38 5.56
N TYR A 469 6.00 -41.09 5.73
CA TYR A 469 6.03 -42.53 5.91
C TYR A 469 5.88 -42.83 7.40
N PHE A 470 5.05 -43.81 7.74
CA PHE A 470 4.84 -44.24 9.12
C PHE A 470 4.59 -45.75 9.12
N LYS A 471 4.76 -46.37 10.30
CA LYS A 471 4.73 -47.81 10.63
C LYS A 471 6.11 -48.34 11.01
N LYS A 472 6.10 -49.39 11.82
CA LYS A 472 7.30 -50.15 12.16
C LYS A 472 7.97 -50.72 10.91
N GLY A 473 9.27 -50.48 10.75
CA GLY A 473 10.09 -51.01 9.65
C GLY A 473 9.92 -50.28 8.32
N CYS A 474 9.36 -49.08 8.30
CA CYS A 474 9.16 -48.30 7.07
C CYS A 474 10.44 -47.60 6.57
N LEU A 475 11.47 -47.46 7.42
CA LEU A 475 12.71 -46.75 7.10
C LEU A 475 13.37 -47.17 5.77
N PRO A 476 13.71 -48.47 5.55
CA PRO A 476 14.40 -48.85 4.33
C PRO A 476 13.56 -48.61 3.07
N VAL A 477 12.24 -48.78 3.16
CA VAL A 477 11.30 -48.56 2.05
C VAL A 477 11.25 -47.08 1.67
N ALA A 478 11.24 -46.19 2.66
CA ALA A 478 11.26 -44.74 2.42
C ALA A 478 12.61 -44.28 1.86
N LEU A 479 13.73 -44.78 2.41
CA LEU A 479 15.08 -44.41 1.95
C LEU A 479 15.37 -44.89 0.53
N ASP A 480 14.79 -46.00 0.07
CA ASP A 480 14.93 -46.49 -1.32
C ASP A 480 14.55 -45.45 -2.37
N GLU A 481 13.63 -44.54 -2.04
CA GLU A 481 13.23 -43.46 -2.94
C GLU A 481 14.35 -42.45 -3.21
N LEU A 482 15.33 -42.31 -2.31
CA LEU A 482 16.46 -41.39 -2.50
C LEU A 482 17.22 -41.72 -3.77
N ARG A 483 17.39 -43.01 -4.07
CA ARG A 483 17.99 -43.48 -5.32
C ARG A 483 16.96 -43.61 -6.43
N THR A 484 15.84 -44.26 -6.16
CA THR A 484 14.90 -44.70 -7.22
C THR A 484 14.00 -43.59 -7.76
N VAL A 485 13.69 -42.58 -6.94
CA VAL A 485 12.80 -41.46 -7.29
C VAL A 485 13.58 -40.16 -7.43
N TYR A 486 14.46 -39.85 -6.46
CA TYR A 486 15.12 -38.54 -6.38
C TYR A 486 16.54 -38.51 -6.96
N ASN A 487 17.12 -39.67 -7.29
CA ASN A 487 18.47 -39.82 -7.87
C ASN A 487 19.57 -39.05 -7.09
N LYS A 488 19.51 -39.11 -5.77
CA LYS A 488 20.43 -38.44 -4.85
C LYS A 488 21.71 -39.24 -4.64
N LYS A 489 22.78 -38.56 -4.23
CA LYS A 489 24.14 -39.13 -4.23
C LYS A 489 24.91 -38.95 -2.93
N LYS A 490 24.58 -37.93 -2.13
CA LYS A 490 25.34 -37.55 -0.93
C LYS A 490 24.42 -37.15 0.22
N ALA A 491 24.41 -37.96 1.28
CA ALA A 491 23.60 -37.71 2.47
C ALA A 491 24.44 -37.23 3.66
N PHE A 492 23.97 -36.21 4.36
CA PHE A 492 24.59 -35.72 5.59
C PHE A 492 23.67 -35.99 6.77
N ILE A 493 24.09 -36.85 7.70
CA ILE A 493 23.28 -37.28 8.84
C ILE A 493 23.56 -36.36 10.04
N VAL A 494 22.53 -35.73 10.59
CA VAL A 494 22.60 -34.88 11.79
C VAL A 494 21.90 -35.61 12.94
N THR A 495 22.61 -35.84 14.04
CA THR A 495 22.09 -36.55 15.22
C THR A 495 22.82 -36.13 16.51
N ASP A 496 22.47 -36.75 17.63
CA ASP A 496 23.19 -36.57 18.90
C ASP A 496 24.21 -37.69 19.15
N THR A 497 25.12 -37.44 20.10
CA THR A 497 26.23 -38.35 20.39
C THR A 497 25.74 -39.69 20.94
N PHE A 498 24.65 -39.70 21.70
CA PHE A 498 24.10 -40.91 22.31
C PHE A 498 23.52 -41.85 21.25
N LEU A 499 22.72 -41.32 20.32
CA LEU A 499 22.13 -42.08 19.22
C LEU A 499 23.20 -42.63 18.28
N TYR A 500 24.21 -41.81 17.96
CA TYR A 500 25.35 -42.25 17.15
C TYR A 500 26.12 -43.40 17.81
N GLN A 501 26.55 -43.24 19.07
CA GLN A 501 27.29 -44.27 19.80
C GLN A 501 26.48 -45.53 20.07
N SER A 502 25.16 -45.41 20.20
CA SER A 502 24.23 -46.52 20.39
C SER A 502 23.87 -47.25 19.09
N GLY A 503 24.43 -46.82 17.95
CA GLY A 503 24.24 -47.48 16.65
C GLY A 503 22.91 -47.19 15.96
N TYR A 504 22.18 -46.13 16.36
CA TYR A 504 20.89 -45.78 15.76
C TYR A 504 21.03 -45.24 14.32
N THR A 505 22.21 -44.74 13.95
CA THR A 505 22.51 -44.35 12.56
C THR A 505 22.75 -45.55 11.66
N LYS A 506 23.08 -46.73 12.22
CA LYS A 506 23.52 -47.91 11.46
C LYS A 506 22.48 -48.39 10.43
N PRO A 507 21.17 -48.51 10.76
CA PRO A 507 20.16 -48.89 9.77
C PRO A 507 20.04 -47.91 8.59
N ILE A 508 20.32 -46.61 8.82
CA ILE A 508 20.33 -45.59 7.77
C ILE A 508 21.59 -45.77 6.92
N THR A 509 22.76 -45.81 7.54
CA THR A 509 24.05 -45.91 6.84
C THR A 509 24.16 -47.19 6.02
N ASP A 510 23.70 -48.33 6.55
CA ASP A 510 23.70 -49.61 5.82
C ASP A 510 22.83 -49.54 4.57
N LYS A 511 21.69 -48.85 4.66
CA LYS A 511 20.79 -48.66 3.53
C LYS A 511 21.36 -47.68 2.49
N LEU A 512 22.06 -46.63 2.94
CA LEU A 512 22.78 -45.71 2.06
C LEU A 512 23.94 -46.42 1.34
N ASP A 513 24.69 -47.28 2.04
CA ASP A 513 25.74 -48.12 1.46
C ASP A 513 25.19 -49.08 0.40
N GLU A 514 24.07 -49.75 0.67
CA GLU A 514 23.37 -50.61 -0.32
C GLU A 514 22.98 -49.82 -1.59
N MET A 515 22.56 -48.57 -1.42
CA MET A 515 22.20 -47.68 -2.52
C MET A 515 23.41 -47.05 -3.23
N GLY A 516 24.61 -47.15 -2.67
CA GLY A 516 25.80 -46.45 -3.16
C GLY A 516 25.75 -44.94 -2.98
N ILE A 517 25.01 -44.45 -1.98
CA ILE A 517 24.94 -43.04 -1.59
C ILE A 517 26.05 -42.77 -0.58
N GLN A 518 26.95 -41.83 -0.89
CA GLN A 518 28.01 -41.44 0.04
C GLN A 518 27.39 -40.70 1.23
N TYR A 519 27.93 -40.89 2.43
CA TYR A 519 27.44 -40.16 3.59
C TYR A 519 28.56 -39.70 4.53
N ASP A 520 28.21 -38.67 5.31
CA ASP A 520 28.97 -38.22 6.47
C ASP A 520 27.99 -37.93 7.62
N CYS A 521 28.50 -37.84 8.85
CA CYS A 521 27.65 -37.69 10.04
C CYS A 521 28.18 -36.64 11.02
N PHE A 522 27.32 -35.67 11.34
CA PHE A 522 27.50 -34.76 12.46
C PHE A 522 26.66 -35.23 13.66
N PHE A 523 27.32 -35.59 14.75
CA PHE A 523 26.69 -36.17 15.94
C PHE A 523 26.93 -35.36 17.22
N ASP A 524 27.42 -34.12 17.13
CA ASP A 524 27.71 -33.24 18.27
C ASP A 524 26.53 -32.30 18.59
N VAL A 525 25.29 -32.76 18.39
CA VAL A 525 24.09 -32.02 18.78
C VAL A 525 23.74 -32.29 20.24
N ALA A 526 23.72 -31.23 21.05
CA ALA A 526 23.28 -31.29 22.45
C ALA A 526 21.76 -31.04 22.57
N PRO A 527 21.12 -31.48 23.68
CA PRO A 527 19.80 -30.99 24.07
C PRO A 527 19.78 -29.46 24.13
N ASP A 528 18.67 -28.84 23.72
CA ASP A 528 18.57 -27.38 23.52
C ASP A 528 19.70 -26.83 22.62
N PRO A 529 19.68 -27.15 21.31
CA PRO A 529 20.81 -26.94 20.42
C PRO A 529 21.18 -25.46 20.33
N THR A 530 22.47 -25.18 20.17
CA THR A 530 22.98 -23.81 20.07
C THR A 530 23.32 -23.41 18.64
N LEU A 531 23.28 -22.11 18.34
CA LEU A 531 23.69 -21.58 17.05
C LEU A 531 25.13 -21.97 16.71
N GLN A 532 26.00 -22.01 17.72
CA GLN A 532 27.39 -22.41 17.60
C GLN A 532 27.52 -23.91 17.25
N CYS A 533 26.67 -24.76 17.80
CA CYS A 533 26.57 -26.17 17.40
C CYS A 533 26.17 -26.29 15.93
N ALA A 534 25.17 -25.53 15.48
CA ALA A 534 24.74 -25.50 14.08
C ALA A 534 25.86 -25.01 13.14
N GLN A 535 26.62 -24.00 13.55
CA GLN A 535 27.76 -23.48 12.78
C GLN A 535 28.87 -24.52 12.58
N LYS A 536 29.21 -25.30 13.61
CA LYS A 536 30.18 -26.40 13.49
C LYS A 536 29.72 -27.48 12.52
N GLY A 537 28.45 -27.89 12.62
CA GLY A 537 27.86 -28.85 11.69
C GLY A 537 27.83 -28.30 10.26
N LEU A 538 27.55 -27.01 10.10
CA LEU A 538 27.54 -26.32 8.80
C LEU A 538 28.92 -26.33 8.12
N GLU A 539 30.03 -26.20 8.85
CA GLU A 539 31.37 -26.29 8.29
C GLU A 539 31.60 -27.65 7.61
N GLN A 540 31.33 -28.75 8.33
CA GLN A 540 31.42 -30.11 7.78
C GLN A 540 30.45 -30.33 6.61
N LEU A 541 29.23 -29.81 6.73
CA LEU A 541 28.20 -29.93 5.71
C LEU A 541 28.60 -29.20 4.43
N LYS A 542 29.18 -28.00 4.53
CA LYS A 542 29.70 -27.23 3.38
C LYS A 542 30.86 -27.96 2.69
N ASP A 543 31.79 -28.52 3.46
CA ASP A 543 32.94 -29.25 2.92
C ASP A 543 32.51 -30.54 2.20
N PHE A 544 31.51 -31.24 2.75
CA PHE A 544 30.99 -32.48 2.16
C PHE A 544 30.15 -32.25 0.89
N GLY A 545 29.37 -31.16 0.87
CA GLY A 545 28.48 -30.77 -0.22
C GLY A 545 27.37 -31.78 -0.50
N PRO A 546 26.48 -32.08 0.47
CA PRO A 546 25.40 -33.04 0.31
C PRO A 546 24.27 -32.53 -0.58
N ASP A 547 23.51 -33.48 -1.15
CA ASP A 547 22.23 -33.24 -1.81
C ASP A 547 21.02 -33.76 -1.01
N ILE A 548 21.29 -34.35 0.17
CA ILE A 548 20.32 -34.75 1.20
C ILE A 548 20.87 -34.42 2.60
N ILE A 549 20.03 -33.90 3.49
CA ILE A 549 20.29 -33.81 4.93
C ILE A 549 19.27 -34.69 5.64
N ILE A 550 19.73 -35.59 6.52
CA ILE A 550 18.90 -36.50 7.29
C ILE A 550 19.03 -36.16 8.77
N ALA A 551 17.99 -35.64 9.40
CA ALA A 551 17.93 -35.49 10.84
C ALA A 551 17.40 -36.75 11.51
N LEU A 552 18.20 -37.35 12.39
CA LEU A 552 17.81 -38.47 13.24
C LEU A 552 17.84 -38.03 14.70
N GLY A 553 16.69 -38.00 15.36
CA GLY A 553 16.64 -37.70 16.80
C GLY A 553 15.32 -37.11 17.27
N GLY A 554 15.36 -36.40 18.39
CA GLY A 554 14.27 -35.55 18.84
C GLY A 554 14.32 -34.14 18.25
N GLY A 555 13.54 -33.22 18.83
CA GLY A 555 13.45 -31.83 18.37
C GLY A 555 14.82 -31.15 18.23
N SER A 556 15.73 -31.36 19.18
CA SER A 556 17.08 -30.78 19.13
C SER A 556 17.88 -31.14 17.88
N ALA A 557 17.87 -32.41 17.46
CA ALA A 557 18.58 -32.85 16.25
C ALA A 557 17.91 -32.31 14.97
N MET A 558 16.58 -32.33 14.93
CA MET A 558 15.81 -31.84 13.78
C MET A 558 15.92 -30.33 13.60
N ASP A 559 15.82 -29.56 14.68
CA ASP A 559 15.90 -28.10 14.67
C ASP A 559 17.31 -27.65 14.27
N ALA A 560 18.35 -28.25 14.87
CA ALA A 560 19.74 -27.98 14.47
C ALA A 560 19.96 -28.26 12.98
N ALA A 561 19.44 -29.39 12.48
CA ALA A 561 19.56 -29.75 11.07
C ALA A 561 18.81 -28.79 10.12
N LYS A 562 17.61 -28.32 10.50
CA LYS A 562 16.87 -27.29 9.73
C LYS A 562 17.66 -25.98 9.64
N ILE A 563 18.29 -25.56 10.74
CA ILE A 563 19.12 -24.35 10.73
C ILE A 563 20.41 -24.55 9.91
N MET A 564 21.08 -25.70 10.03
CA MET A 564 22.21 -26.05 9.18
C MET A 564 21.81 -26.07 7.70
N TRP A 565 20.64 -26.62 7.37
CA TRP A 565 20.10 -26.65 6.02
C TRP A 565 19.86 -25.23 5.48
N LEU A 566 19.23 -24.36 6.27
CA LEU A 566 19.01 -22.95 5.92
C LEU A 566 20.32 -22.24 5.61
N MET A 567 21.31 -22.35 6.52
CA MET A 567 22.60 -21.68 6.34
C MET A 567 23.47 -22.31 5.22
N TYR A 568 23.19 -23.55 4.83
CA TYR A 568 23.84 -24.22 3.71
C TYR A 568 23.26 -23.80 2.36
N GLU A 569 21.93 -23.78 2.27
CA GLU A 569 21.18 -23.29 1.10
C GLU A 569 21.47 -21.80 0.87
N HIS A 570 21.40 -21.00 1.94
CA HIS A 570 21.45 -19.54 1.92
C HIS A 570 22.43 -18.96 2.95
N PRO A 571 23.75 -19.10 2.74
CA PRO A 571 24.76 -18.57 3.65
C PRO A 571 24.78 -17.04 3.75
N GLU A 572 24.12 -16.34 2.82
CA GLU A 572 23.95 -14.89 2.81
C GLU A 572 22.92 -14.38 3.83
N CYS A 573 22.03 -15.25 4.30
CA CYS A 573 20.98 -14.85 5.24
C CYS A 573 21.56 -14.55 6.62
N LYS A 574 21.13 -13.43 7.21
CA LYS A 574 21.43 -13.11 8.60
C LYS A 574 20.43 -13.80 9.51
N PHE A 575 20.95 -14.57 10.45
CA PHE A 575 20.13 -15.38 11.36
C PHE A 575 19.15 -14.53 12.18
N GLU A 576 19.57 -13.36 12.67
CA GLU A 576 18.73 -12.43 13.44
C GLU A 576 17.49 -11.97 12.66
N ASP A 577 17.62 -11.69 11.37
CA ASP A 577 16.50 -11.25 10.52
C ASP A 577 15.48 -12.38 10.29
N LEU A 578 15.96 -13.64 10.26
CA LEU A 578 15.15 -14.85 10.07
C LEU A 578 14.35 -15.22 11.33
N ALA A 579 14.91 -14.89 12.50
CA ALA A 579 14.35 -15.18 13.82
C ALA A 579 13.42 -14.09 14.36
N MET A 580 13.18 -13.02 13.60
CA MET A 580 12.29 -11.94 13.99
C MET A 580 10.83 -12.43 14.06
N ASP A 581 10.16 -12.09 15.18
CA ASP A 581 8.75 -12.37 15.40
C ASP A 581 7.85 -11.69 14.35
N PHE A 582 6.68 -12.28 14.11
CA PHE A 582 5.69 -11.80 13.16
C PHE A 582 4.26 -11.93 13.70
N MET A 583 3.39 -11.04 13.22
CA MET A 583 1.96 -11.12 13.53
C MET A 583 1.21 -12.08 12.57
N ASP A 584 1.68 -12.21 11.33
CA ASP A 584 1.12 -13.10 10.31
C ASP A 584 2.29 -13.62 9.46
N ILE A 585 2.49 -14.94 9.43
CA ILE A 585 3.63 -15.59 8.76
C ILE A 585 3.73 -15.21 7.27
N ARG A 586 2.62 -14.86 6.61
CA ARG A 586 2.62 -14.46 5.19
C ARG A 586 2.86 -12.97 4.97
N LYS A 587 2.76 -12.15 6.02
CA LYS A 587 2.97 -10.69 5.96
C LYS A 587 4.24 -10.26 6.71
N ARG A 588 5.09 -11.24 7.06
CA ARG A 588 6.38 -11.01 7.69
C ARG A 588 7.24 -10.07 6.86
N ILE A 589 8.05 -9.27 7.55
CA ILE A 589 8.95 -8.29 6.92
C ILE A 589 10.05 -9.01 6.13
N TYR A 590 10.64 -10.04 6.72
CA TYR A 590 11.67 -10.86 6.08
C TYR A 590 11.05 -12.12 5.48
N VAL A 591 11.10 -12.29 4.16
CA VAL A 591 10.58 -13.48 3.48
C VAL A 591 11.68 -14.53 3.37
N PHE A 592 11.40 -15.76 3.79
CA PHE A 592 12.37 -16.86 3.68
C PHE A 592 12.69 -17.14 2.21
N PRO A 593 13.97 -17.39 1.88
CA PRO A 593 14.32 -17.83 0.54
C PRO A 593 13.78 -19.23 0.28
N LYS A 594 13.66 -19.59 -0.99
CA LYS A 594 13.18 -20.92 -1.39
C LYS A 594 14.18 -22.00 -0.98
N MET A 595 13.75 -22.91 -0.11
CA MET A 595 14.55 -24.02 0.39
C MET A 595 14.44 -25.27 -0.50
N GLY A 596 15.34 -26.24 -0.31
CA GLY A 596 15.29 -27.53 -1.01
C GLY A 596 15.93 -27.55 -2.40
N VAL A 597 16.79 -26.57 -2.71
CA VAL A 597 17.46 -26.46 -4.02
C VAL A 597 18.78 -27.23 -4.02
N LYS A 598 19.65 -27.00 -3.03
CA LYS A 598 20.92 -27.71 -2.87
C LYS A 598 20.71 -29.08 -2.23
N ALA A 599 19.93 -29.16 -1.16
CA ALA A 599 19.71 -30.39 -0.41
C ALA A 599 18.24 -30.61 -0.05
N MET A 600 17.82 -31.87 -0.07
CA MET A 600 16.53 -32.27 0.47
C MET A 600 16.65 -32.51 1.97
N MET A 601 15.68 -32.04 2.77
CA MET A 601 15.62 -32.28 4.21
C MET A 601 14.70 -33.46 4.55
N ILE A 602 15.24 -34.44 5.26
CA ILE A 602 14.52 -35.64 5.73
C ILE A 602 14.57 -35.68 7.25
N ALA A 603 13.44 -35.94 7.89
CA ALA A 603 13.34 -36.02 9.34
C ALA A 603 12.89 -37.40 9.80
N ILE A 604 13.63 -37.98 10.75
CA ILE A 604 13.41 -39.31 11.33
C ILE A 604 13.33 -39.16 12.86
N PRO A 605 12.12 -39.06 13.43
CA PRO A 605 11.97 -38.84 14.86
C PRO A 605 12.33 -40.10 15.66
N THR A 606 13.09 -39.92 16.75
CA THR A 606 13.35 -40.97 17.76
C THR A 606 12.63 -40.69 19.08
N SER A 607 11.91 -39.57 19.18
CA SER A 607 11.07 -39.14 20.31
C SER A 607 9.62 -38.96 19.87
N SER A 608 8.65 -39.40 20.67
CA SER A 608 7.21 -39.21 20.40
C SER A 608 6.66 -38.03 21.21
N GLY A 609 7.07 -36.81 20.88
CA GLY A 609 6.55 -35.58 21.49
C GLY A 609 6.67 -34.34 20.59
N THR A 610 7.85 -34.13 20.00
CA THR A 610 8.21 -32.89 19.32
C THR A 610 7.38 -32.54 18.08
N GLY A 611 7.01 -33.50 17.23
CA GLY A 611 6.34 -33.23 15.94
C GLY A 611 7.18 -32.44 14.92
N SER A 612 8.44 -32.10 15.23
CA SER A 612 9.33 -31.30 14.37
C SER A 612 9.58 -31.91 13.00
N GLU A 613 9.35 -33.22 12.84
CA GLU A 613 9.45 -33.91 11.56
C GLU A 613 8.41 -33.44 10.52
N VAL A 614 7.33 -32.79 10.95
CA VAL A 614 6.22 -32.32 10.09
C VAL A 614 5.91 -30.83 10.21
N THR A 615 6.74 -30.06 10.92
CA THR A 615 6.46 -28.66 11.22
C THR A 615 7.48 -27.69 10.62
N PRO A 616 7.08 -26.42 10.39
CA PRO A 616 7.94 -25.33 9.95
C PRO A 616 8.84 -24.75 11.06
N PHE A 617 8.75 -25.26 12.28
CA PHE A 617 9.41 -24.68 13.44
C PHE A 617 10.82 -25.25 13.64
N ALA A 618 11.73 -24.40 14.07
CA ALA A 618 13.06 -24.78 14.54
C ALA A 618 13.42 -23.88 15.73
N ILE A 619 13.79 -24.48 16.86
CA ILE A 619 14.22 -23.75 18.05
C ILE A 619 15.72 -23.88 18.23
N ILE A 620 16.42 -22.75 18.36
CA ILE A 620 17.86 -22.74 18.59
C ILE A 620 18.25 -21.61 19.55
N THR A 621 19.22 -21.87 20.43
CA THR A 621 19.68 -20.91 21.43
C THR A 621 20.98 -20.24 20.96
N ASP A 622 21.09 -18.93 21.02
CA ASP A 622 22.39 -18.28 20.93
C ASP A 622 23.08 -18.37 22.30
N ALA A 623 24.13 -19.20 22.39
CA ALA A 623 24.87 -19.37 23.64
C ALA A 623 25.58 -18.08 24.11
N THR A 624 25.75 -17.09 23.23
CA THR A 624 26.40 -15.81 23.54
C THR A 624 25.46 -14.88 24.28
N THR A 625 24.21 -14.77 23.82
CA THR A 625 23.20 -13.86 24.38
C THR A 625 22.25 -14.56 25.35
N GLY A 626 22.20 -15.90 25.34
CA GLY A 626 21.20 -16.70 26.04
C GLY A 626 19.83 -16.69 25.37
N THR A 627 19.67 -15.99 24.25
CA THR A 627 18.37 -15.85 23.57
C THR A 627 18.00 -17.16 22.87
N LYS A 628 16.81 -17.68 23.18
CA LYS A 628 16.21 -18.82 22.49
C LYS A 628 15.33 -18.30 21.36
N TRP A 629 15.73 -18.59 20.11
CA TRP A 629 15.13 -18.09 18.89
C TRP A 629 14.15 -19.12 18.31
N PRO A 630 12.82 -18.88 18.38
CA PRO A 630 11.85 -19.68 17.66
C PRO A 630 11.77 -19.23 16.20
N ILE A 631 12.31 -20.03 15.29
CA ILE A 631 12.20 -19.76 13.86
C ILE A 631 11.01 -20.53 13.29
N ALA A 632 10.14 -19.84 12.58
CA ALA A 632 8.96 -20.42 11.97
C ALA A 632 8.86 -19.99 10.49
N ASP A 633 9.06 -20.94 9.57
CA ASP A 633 8.69 -20.76 8.16
C ASP A 633 8.45 -22.11 7.47
N TYR A 634 7.46 -22.18 6.58
CA TYR A 634 7.18 -23.41 5.83
C TYR A 634 8.30 -23.81 4.87
N GLU A 635 9.20 -22.90 4.54
CA GLU A 635 10.44 -23.24 3.84
C GLU A 635 11.37 -24.14 4.70
N LEU A 636 11.23 -24.14 6.03
CA LEU A 636 11.95 -25.07 6.93
C LEU A 636 11.23 -26.40 7.17
N MET A 637 10.05 -26.60 6.57
CA MET A 637 9.35 -27.86 6.71
C MET A 637 10.14 -28.98 6.00
N PRO A 638 10.39 -30.12 6.66
CA PRO A 638 11.07 -31.24 6.01
C PRO A 638 10.35 -31.66 4.73
N ASN A 639 11.12 -32.03 3.71
CA ASN A 639 10.54 -32.52 2.46
C ASN A 639 9.92 -33.92 2.65
N MET A 640 10.52 -34.73 3.52
CA MET A 640 10.08 -36.08 3.86
C MET A 640 10.19 -36.32 5.37
N ALA A 641 9.14 -36.90 5.96
CA ALA A 641 9.16 -37.42 7.33
C ALA A 641 9.07 -38.95 7.30
N ILE A 642 9.90 -39.63 8.10
CA ILE A 642 9.91 -41.09 8.21
C ILE A 642 9.74 -41.48 9.68
N VAL A 643 8.49 -41.72 10.07
CA VAL A 643 8.07 -42.07 11.43
C VAL A 643 8.11 -43.58 11.62
N ASP A 644 9.34 -44.12 11.71
CA ASP A 644 9.56 -45.54 11.99
C ASP A 644 9.57 -45.80 13.50
N THR A 645 8.61 -46.60 13.98
CA THR A 645 8.46 -46.89 15.41
C THR A 645 9.63 -47.68 15.98
N ASP A 646 10.43 -48.38 15.16
CA ASP A 646 11.60 -49.12 15.66
C ASP A 646 12.59 -48.21 16.40
N PHE A 647 12.70 -46.94 16.01
CA PHE A 647 13.52 -45.95 16.70
C PHE A 647 12.97 -45.47 18.05
N MET A 648 11.71 -45.78 18.37
CA MET A 648 11.03 -45.32 19.58
C MET A 648 10.78 -46.43 20.62
N MET A 649 11.06 -47.69 20.28
CA MET A 649 10.71 -48.85 21.13
C MET A 649 11.35 -48.79 22.52
N THR A 650 12.64 -48.46 22.57
CA THR A 650 13.49 -48.49 23.77
C THR A 650 13.64 -47.12 24.45
N GLN A 651 12.82 -46.13 24.08
CA GLN A 651 12.82 -44.83 24.75
C GLN A 651 12.69 -44.99 26.28
N PRO A 652 13.50 -44.28 27.08
CA PRO A 652 13.43 -44.38 28.53
C PRO A 652 12.10 -43.82 29.06
N LYS A 653 11.70 -44.27 30.25
CA LYS A 653 10.44 -43.86 30.89
C LYS A 653 10.31 -42.33 31.03
N GLY A 654 11.37 -41.65 31.47
CA GLY A 654 11.36 -40.19 31.63
C GLY A 654 11.15 -39.42 30.32
N LEU A 655 11.73 -39.89 29.20
CA LEU A 655 11.48 -39.29 27.89
C LEU A 655 10.06 -39.58 27.42
N THR A 656 9.58 -40.81 27.63
CA THR A 656 8.22 -41.24 27.27
C THR A 656 7.15 -40.40 27.96
N SER A 657 7.32 -40.11 29.25
CA SER A 657 6.37 -39.29 30.01
C SER A 657 6.38 -37.83 29.54
N ALA A 658 7.57 -37.21 29.46
CA ALA A 658 7.69 -35.83 29.03
C ALA A 658 7.17 -35.63 27.60
N SER A 659 7.60 -36.45 26.65
CA SER A 659 7.23 -36.31 25.23
C SER A 659 5.75 -36.63 24.99
N GLY A 660 5.18 -37.59 25.74
CA GLY A 660 3.77 -37.94 25.60
C GLY A 660 2.82 -36.83 26.03
N ILE A 661 3.15 -36.11 27.11
CA ILE A 661 2.36 -34.97 27.57
C ILE A 661 2.59 -33.73 26.69
N ASP A 662 3.81 -33.56 26.19
CA ASP A 662 4.12 -32.54 25.18
C ASP A 662 3.20 -32.65 23.95
N ALA A 663 3.08 -33.86 23.38
CA ALA A 663 2.16 -34.13 22.28
C ALA A 663 0.69 -33.88 22.64
N LEU A 664 0.29 -34.06 23.90
CA LEU A 664 -1.07 -33.75 24.34
C LEU A 664 -1.29 -32.23 24.40
N THR A 665 -0.33 -31.49 24.92
CA THR A 665 -0.35 -30.02 24.94
C THR A 665 -0.38 -29.46 23.52
N HIS A 666 0.43 -30.00 22.60
CA HIS A 666 0.35 -29.66 21.17
C HIS A 666 -1.08 -29.80 20.62
N ALA A 667 -1.74 -30.93 20.89
CA ALA A 667 -3.11 -31.16 20.45
C ALA A 667 -4.11 -30.20 21.11
N LEU A 668 -4.01 -29.97 22.42
CA LEU A 668 -4.90 -29.08 23.17
C LEU A 668 -4.82 -27.63 22.68
N GLU A 669 -3.61 -27.12 22.47
CA GLU A 669 -3.42 -25.75 22.02
C GLU A 669 -3.77 -25.57 20.55
N ALA A 670 -3.36 -26.50 19.68
CA ALA A 670 -3.75 -26.46 18.27
C ALA A 670 -5.28 -26.51 18.11
N TYR A 671 -5.97 -27.29 18.94
CA TYR A 671 -7.43 -27.34 18.93
C TYR A 671 -8.05 -26.05 19.46
N ALA A 672 -7.50 -25.43 20.50
CA ALA A 672 -8.08 -24.20 21.07
C ALA A 672 -7.65 -22.91 20.36
N SER A 673 -6.66 -22.97 19.47
CA SER A 673 -6.06 -21.84 18.77
C SER A 673 -7.06 -21.01 17.98
N ILE A 674 -6.81 -19.71 17.86
CA ILE A 674 -7.57 -18.83 16.96
C ILE A 674 -7.37 -19.16 15.48
N MET A 675 -6.34 -19.93 15.15
CA MET A 675 -6.02 -20.41 13.80
C MET A 675 -6.47 -21.86 13.56
N ALA A 676 -7.20 -22.48 14.50
CA ALA A 676 -7.76 -23.81 14.34
C ALA A 676 -8.72 -23.89 13.13
N THR A 677 -8.76 -25.04 12.47
CA THR A 677 -9.60 -25.32 11.31
C THR A 677 -10.09 -26.75 11.32
N ASP A 678 -11.14 -27.06 10.56
CA ASP A 678 -11.60 -28.44 10.36
C ASP A 678 -10.49 -29.41 9.90
N PHE A 679 -9.47 -28.91 9.19
CA PHE A 679 -8.32 -29.70 8.74
C PHE A 679 -7.36 -30.08 9.89
N THR A 680 -7.16 -29.17 10.85
CA THR A 680 -6.28 -29.39 12.00
C THR A 680 -7.00 -30.10 13.15
N ASP A 681 -8.30 -29.86 13.28
CA ASP A 681 -9.14 -30.29 14.39
C ASP A 681 -9.24 -31.81 14.48
N GLY A 682 -9.48 -32.50 13.36
CA GLY A 682 -9.52 -33.96 13.33
C GLY A 682 -8.19 -34.61 13.75
N MET A 683 -7.05 -33.98 13.41
CA MET A 683 -5.73 -34.47 13.78
C MET A 683 -5.46 -34.27 15.27
N ALA A 684 -5.78 -33.10 15.81
CA ALA A 684 -5.65 -32.79 17.23
C ALA A 684 -6.53 -33.72 18.10
N LEU A 685 -7.80 -33.90 17.74
CA LEU A 685 -8.71 -34.82 18.45
C LEU A 685 -8.19 -36.26 18.43
N LYS A 686 -7.73 -36.73 17.26
CA LYS A 686 -7.21 -38.10 17.13
C LYS A 686 -5.91 -38.28 17.92
N ALA A 687 -5.00 -37.30 17.90
CA ALA A 687 -3.79 -37.31 18.70
C ALA A 687 -4.11 -37.42 20.19
N ALA A 688 -4.97 -36.54 20.72
CA ALA A 688 -5.39 -36.57 22.11
C ALA A 688 -5.97 -37.94 22.51
N LYS A 689 -6.87 -38.51 21.69
CA LYS A 689 -7.45 -39.84 21.94
C LYS A 689 -6.39 -40.93 22.04
N LEU A 690 -5.45 -40.97 21.09
CA LEU A 690 -4.36 -41.96 21.11
C LEU A 690 -3.48 -41.80 22.34
N ILE A 691 -3.21 -40.57 22.79
CA ILE A 691 -2.39 -40.32 23.97
C ILE A 691 -3.09 -40.84 25.23
N PHE A 692 -4.37 -40.53 25.44
CA PHE A 692 -5.13 -41.05 26.58
C PHE A 692 -5.19 -42.59 26.59
N ASP A 693 -5.36 -43.21 25.43
CA ASP A 693 -5.51 -44.67 25.32
C ASP A 693 -4.17 -45.42 25.50
N TYR A 694 -3.04 -44.86 25.05
CA TYR A 694 -1.80 -45.62 24.89
C TYR A 694 -0.59 -45.09 25.66
N LEU A 695 -0.55 -43.82 26.08
CA LEU A 695 0.59 -43.28 26.81
C LEU A 695 0.90 -44.04 28.11
N PRO A 696 -0.10 -44.42 28.94
CA PRO A 696 0.20 -45.19 30.15
C PRO A 696 0.88 -46.52 29.89
N SER A 697 0.42 -47.27 28.87
CA SER A 697 1.05 -48.56 28.52
C SER A 697 2.44 -48.36 27.91
N ALA A 698 2.62 -47.34 27.06
CA ALA A 698 3.94 -47.01 26.50
C ALA A 698 4.96 -46.66 27.61
N TYR A 699 4.51 -46.00 28.68
CA TYR A 699 5.34 -45.69 29.85
C TYR A 699 5.60 -46.90 30.75
N GLU A 700 4.57 -47.69 31.06
CA GLU A 700 4.66 -48.83 31.98
C GLU A 700 5.44 -50.00 31.34
N ASN A 701 5.06 -50.38 30.12
CA ASN A 701 5.49 -51.60 29.42
C ASN A 701 6.55 -51.35 28.34
N GLY A 702 6.66 -50.13 27.81
CA GLY A 702 7.69 -49.77 26.82
C GLY A 702 7.71 -50.71 25.62
N ALA A 703 8.88 -51.25 25.27
CA ALA A 703 9.05 -52.17 24.14
C ALA A 703 8.24 -53.47 24.27
N ALA A 704 7.78 -53.84 25.47
CA ALA A 704 6.91 -55.00 25.66
C ALA A 704 5.47 -54.75 25.15
N ASP A 705 5.09 -53.49 24.94
CA ASP A 705 3.86 -53.10 24.23
C ASP A 705 4.20 -52.24 22.99
N PRO A 706 4.58 -52.89 21.87
CA PRO A 706 4.95 -52.19 20.64
C PRO A 706 3.77 -51.44 20.01
N ILE A 707 2.52 -51.84 20.30
CA ILE A 707 1.33 -51.15 19.79
C ILE A 707 1.24 -49.78 20.45
N ALA A 708 1.41 -49.71 21.78
CA ALA A 708 1.39 -48.44 22.49
C ALA A 708 2.47 -47.47 21.99
N ARG A 709 3.69 -47.97 21.74
CA ARG A 709 4.78 -47.18 21.13
C ARG A 709 4.42 -46.65 19.74
N GLU A 710 3.87 -47.48 18.88
CA GLU A 710 3.44 -47.07 17.53
C GLU A 710 2.34 -46.01 17.61
N LYS A 711 1.38 -46.16 18.53
CA LYS A 711 0.29 -45.19 18.69
C LYS A 711 0.77 -43.85 19.22
N MET A 712 1.75 -43.83 20.13
CA MET A 712 2.38 -42.58 20.59
C MET A 712 3.17 -41.88 19.49
N ALA A 713 3.91 -42.63 18.66
CA ALA A 713 4.59 -42.07 17.48
C ALA A 713 3.60 -41.37 16.54
N ASN A 714 2.52 -42.08 16.17
CA ASN A 714 1.46 -41.53 15.33
C ASN A 714 0.78 -40.30 15.97
N ALA A 715 0.51 -40.34 17.27
CA ALA A 715 -0.15 -39.24 17.97
C ALA A 715 0.70 -37.96 17.96
N SER A 716 2.01 -38.09 18.23
CA SER A 716 2.94 -36.96 18.18
C SER A 716 3.02 -36.33 16.79
N THR A 717 3.14 -37.14 15.74
CA THR A 717 3.16 -36.64 14.37
C THR A 717 1.83 -35.99 13.97
N LEU A 718 0.68 -36.56 14.35
CA LEU A 718 -0.64 -35.97 14.10
C LEU A 718 -0.80 -34.61 14.81
N ALA A 719 -0.37 -34.51 16.07
CA ALA A 719 -0.34 -33.24 16.78
C ALA A 719 0.59 -32.25 16.07
N GLY A 720 1.77 -32.70 15.62
CA GLY A 720 2.70 -31.98 14.75
C GLY A 720 2.04 -31.35 13.53
N MET A 721 1.32 -32.14 12.74
CA MET A 721 0.58 -31.64 11.57
C MET A 721 -0.50 -30.63 11.92
N ALA A 722 -1.16 -30.80 13.07
CA ALA A 722 -2.17 -29.86 13.55
C ALA A 722 -1.53 -28.51 13.92
N PHE A 723 -0.58 -28.48 14.84
CA PHE A 723 0.04 -27.22 15.30
C PHE A 723 0.97 -26.60 14.27
N SER A 724 1.48 -27.39 13.30
CA SER A 724 2.16 -26.85 12.12
C SER A 724 1.31 -25.81 11.41
N ASN A 725 -0.03 -25.93 11.45
CA ASN A 725 -0.96 -25.06 10.72
C ASN A 725 -1.82 -24.18 11.64
N ALA A 726 -2.21 -24.68 12.82
CA ALA A 726 -2.96 -23.94 13.82
C ALA A 726 -2.08 -23.18 14.82
N PHE A 727 -0.75 -23.35 14.75
CA PHE A 727 0.21 -22.83 15.73
C PHE A 727 -0.06 -23.36 17.16
N LEU A 728 0.78 -22.94 18.09
CA LEU A 728 0.68 -23.27 19.52
C LEU A 728 0.22 -22.03 20.30
N GLY A 729 -0.06 -22.19 21.58
CA GLY A 729 -0.56 -21.14 22.45
C GLY A 729 0.44 -20.73 23.52
N ILE A 730 -0.07 -20.10 24.58
CA ILE A 730 0.76 -19.56 25.66
C ILE A 730 1.38 -20.63 26.57
N CYS A 731 0.90 -21.87 26.55
CA CYS A 731 1.54 -22.96 27.29
C CYS A 731 2.97 -23.14 26.77
N HIS A 732 3.15 -23.20 25.45
CA HIS A 732 4.47 -23.29 24.84
C HIS A 732 5.29 -22.02 25.04
N SER A 733 4.69 -20.83 24.86
CA SER A 733 5.38 -19.57 25.11
C SER A 733 6.00 -19.51 26.51
N MET A 734 5.24 -19.95 27.52
CA MET A 734 5.70 -20.00 28.90
C MET A 734 6.67 -21.15 29.16
N ALA A 735 6.39 -22.35 28.63
CA ALA A 735 7.24 -23.52 28.81
C ALA A 735 8.62 -23.37 28.17
N HIS A 736 8.73 -22.67 27.04
CA HIS A 736 10.01 -22.35 26.41
C HIS A 736 10.93 -21.61 27.37
N LYS A 737 10.40 -20.59 28.07
CA LYS A 737 11.20 -19.78 28.99
C LYS A 737 11.42 -20.53 30.30
N LEU A 738 10.40 -21.17 30.86
CA LEU A 738 10.56 -21.99 32.06
C LEU A 738 11.65 -23.07 31.90
N GLY A 739 11.64 -23.78 30.76
CA GLY A 739 12.66 -24.78 30.43
C GLY A 739 14.05 -24.16 30.22
N ALA A 740 14.15 -23.01 29.56
CA ALA A 740 15.43 -22.34 29.29
C ALA A 740 16.11 -21.82 30.58
N TYR A 741 15.36 -21.17 31.48
CA TYR A 741 15.93 -20.57 32.69
C TYR A 741 16.22 -21.59 33.80
N HIS A 742 15.48 -22.70 33.85
CA HIS A 742 15.58 -23.67 34.95
C HIS A 742 15.92 -25.10 34.50
N HIS A 743 16.28 -25.28 33.23
CA HIS A 743 16.71 -26.57 32.65
C HIS A 743 15.69 -27.71 32.83
N LEU A 744 14.41 -27.38 32.89
CA LEU A 744 13.35 -28.38 32.87
C LEU A 744 13.18 -28.92 31.45
N PRO A 745 13.03 -30.25 31.27
CA PRO A 745 12.67 -30.81 29.97
C PRO A 745 11.38 -30.19 29.44
N HIS A 746 11.33 -29.87 28.14
CA HIS A 746 10.23 -29.12 27.52
C HIS A 746 8.84 -29.68 27.84
N GLY A 747 8.65 -30.98 27.65
CA GLY A 747 7.37 -31.64 27.96
C GLY A 747 6.98 -31.60 29.44
N ILE A 748 7.95 -31.53 30.36
CA ILE A 748 7.68 -31.34 31.80
C ILE A 748 7.24 -29.89 32.06
N ALA A 749 7.90 -28.90 31.46
CA ALA A 749 7.49 -27.51 31.56
C ALA A 749 6.06 -27.30 31.04
N ASN A 750 5.72 -27.88 29.88
CA ASN A 750 4.36 -27.88 29.34
C ASN A 750 3.36 -28.56 30.30
N ALA A 751 3.72 -29.72 30.85
CA ALA A 751 2.87 -30.46 31.77
C ALA A 751 2.51 -29.67 33.04
N LEU A 752 3.42 -28.83 33.53
CA LEU A 752 3.23 -28.00 34.73
C LEU A 752 2.32 -26.79 34.49
N LEU A 753 2.13 -26.38 33.22
CA LEU A 753 1.41 -25.16 32.86
C LEU A 753 0.02 -25.42 32.26
N ILE A 754 -0.16 -26.54 31.55
CA ILE A 754 -1.32 -26.75 30.67
C ILE A 754 -2.69 -26.68 31.39
N GLU A 755 -2.80 -27.18 32.62
CA GLU A 755 -4.06 -27.08 33.38
C GLU A 755 -4.42 -25.64 33.72
N HIS A 756 -3.43 -24.84 34.13
CA HIS A 756 -3.59 -23.42 34.42
C HIS A 756 -3.94 -22.63 33.16
N VAL A 757 -3.28 -22.94 32.04
CA VAL A 757 -3.54 -22.31 30.73
C VAL A 757 -4.93 -22.65 30.20
N MET A 758 -5.37 -23.91 30.32
CA MET A 758 -6.74 -24.29 29.93
C MET A 758 -7.79 -23.51 30.72
N ARG A 759 -7.61 -23.39 32.05
CA ARG A 759 -8.50 -22.59 32.92
C ARG A 759 -8.50 -21.11 32.53
N TYR A 760 -7.32 -20.56 32.25
CA TYR A 760 -7.16 -19.18 31.79
C TYR A 760 -7.88 -18.91 30.47
N ASN A 761 -7.76 -19.83 29.51
CA ASN A 761 -8.39 -19.74 28.19
C ASN A 761 -9.90 -20.00 28.23
N ALA A 762 -10.39 -20.81 29.17
CA ALA A 762 -11.81 -21.19 29.29
C ALA A 762 -12.73 -20.09 29.84
N ASP A 763 -12.19 -18.92 30.16
CA ASP A 763 -12.97 -17.76 30.59
C ASP A 763 -13.82 -17.21 29.42
N PRO A 764 -15.16 -17.20 29.52
CA PRO A 764 -16.03 -16.69 28.45
C PRO A 764 -15.98 -15.16 28.34
N ALA A 765 -15.43 -14.46 29.33
CA ALA A 765 -15.33 -13.00 29.37
C ALA A 765 -13.88 -12.55 29.63
N PRO A 766 -12.92 -12.92 28.77
CA PRO A 766 -11.52 -12.66 29.01
C PRO A 766 -11.21 -11.15 28.93
N THR A 767 -10.15 -10.73 29.62
CA THR A 767 -9.64 -9.35 29.60
C THR A 767 -9.26 -8.86 28.20
N LYS A 768 -8.78 -9.80 27.36
CA LYS A 768 -8.45 -9.62 25.94
C LYS A 768 -8.78 -10.90 25.17
N MET A 769 -9.02 -10.76 23.87
CA MET A 769 -9.33 -11.87 22.96
C MET A 769 -8.24 -11.99 21.89
N GLY A 770 -7.94 -13.21 21.46
CA GLY A 770 -7.05 -13.44 20.33
C GLY A 770 -7.58 -12.74 19.07
N THR A 771 -6.70 -12.07 18.34
CA THR A 771 -7.09 -11.18 17.23
C THR A 771 -6.96 -11.90 15.90
N PHE A 772 -8.01 -12.62 15.49
CA PHE A 772 -8.04 -13.28 14.19
C PHE A 772 -9.45 -13.28 13.60
N SER A 773 -9.57 -13.00 12.31
CA SER A 773 -10.85 -12.74 11.65
C SER A 773 -11.79 -13.94 11.61
N GLN A 774 -11.31 -15.17 11.78
CA GLN A 774 -12.16 -16.38 11.86
C GLN A 774 -12.59 -16.69 13.30
N TYR A 775 -12.01 -16.03 14.30
CA TYR A 775 -12.32 -16.21 15.72
C TYR A 775 -13.33 -15.13 16.13
N PRO A 776 -14.65 -15.37 16.07
CA PRO A 776 -15.66 -14.32 16.22
C PRO A 776 -15.88 -13.88 17.68
N TYR A 777 -15.71 -14.79 18.63
CA TYR A 777 -15.90 -14.58 20.07
C TYR A 777 -15.15 -15.68 20.85
N PRO A 778 -14.86 -15.48 22.15
CA PRO A 778 -14.22 -16.50 22.98
C PRO A 778 -15.09 -17.76 23.07
N HIS A 779 -14.52 -18.90 22.70
CA HIS A 779 -15.21 -20.21 22.76
C HIS A 779 -14.25 -21.38 23.07
N ALA A 780 -13.16 -21.10 23.78
CA ALA A 780 -12.13 -22.11 24.07
C ALA A 780 -12.64 -23.21 25.03
N LYS A 781 -13.53 -22.88 25.98
CA LYS A 781 -14.11 -23.86 26.91
C LYS A 781 -14.90 -24.92 26.14
N GLU A 782 -15.78 -24.50 25.24
CA GLU A 782 -16.59 -25.38 24.41
C GLU A 782 -15.71 -26.33 23.59
N ARG A 783 -14.62 -25.81 23.04
CA ARG A 783 -13.62 -26.61 22.30
C ARG A 783 -12.92 -27.62 23.19
N TYR A 784 -12.50 -27.24 24.41
CA TYR A 784 -11.94 -28.21 25.36
C TYR A 784 -12.97 -29.28 25.76
N CYS A 785 -14.25 -28.93 25.95
CA CYS A 785 -15.31 -29.88 26.27
C CYS A 785 -15.61 -30.85 25.12
N GLU A 786 -15.54 -30.39 23.88
CA GLU A 786 -15.64 -31.26 22.70
C GLU A 786 -14.52 -32.30 22.67
N MET A 787 -13.28 -31.86 22.87
CA MET A 787 -12.14 -32.77 22.96
C MET A 787 -12.29 -33.76 24.13
N ALA A 788 -12.72 -33.29 25.30
CA ALA A 788 -13.00 -34.13 26.46
C ALA A 788 -13.97 -35.28 26.13
N ARG A 789 -15.10 -34.93 25.50
CA ARG A 789 -16.10 -35.92 25.06
C ARG A 789 -15.52 -36.90 24.04
N PHE A 790 -14.71 -36.41 23.10
CA PHE A 790 -14.06 -37.25 22.10
C PHE A 790 -13.10 -38.27 22.71
N VAL A 791 -12.36 -37.90 23.77
CA VAL A 791 -11.46 -38.84 24.46
C VAL A 791 -12.19 -39.83 25.37
N GLY A 792 -13.49 -39.58 25.65
CA GLY A 792 -14.37 -40.46 26.43
C GLY A 792 -14.75 -39.91 27.81
N ILE A 793 -14.46 -38.64 28.07
CA ILE A 793 -14.76 -37.97 29.34
C ILE A 793 -16.13 -37.29 29.24
N GLN A 794 -16.99 -37.57 30.21
CA GLN A 794 -18.38 -37.12 30.21
C GLN A 794 -18.69 -36.33 31.48
N GLY A 795 -19.80 -35.59 31.45
CA GLY A 795 -20.33 -34.78 32.54
C GLY A 795 -21.76 -34.35 32.20
N LYS A 796 -22.51 -33.84 33.18
CA LYS A 796 -23.91 -33.43 33.00
C LYS A 796 -24.05 -32.14 32.18
N ASP A 797 -23.03 -31.28 32.22
CA ASP A 797 -22.94 -29.97 31.56
C ASP A 797 -21.48 -29.68 31.17
N ASP A 798 -21.24 -28.58 30.44
CA ASP A 798 -19.90 -28.22 29.97
C ASP A 798 -18.93 -27.89 31.11
N ASP A 799 -19.40 -27.30 32.21
CA ASP A 799 -18.53 -27.00 33.35
C ASP A 799 -18.04 -28.29 34.04
N GLU A 800 -18.93 -29.28 34.25
CA GLU A 800 -18.53 -30.59 34.77
C GLU A 800 -17.64 -31.37 33.79
N VAL A 801 -17.93 -31.31 32.48
CA VAL A 801 -17.07 -31.93 31.46
C VAL A 801 -15.66 -31.31 31.48
N PHE A 802 -15.56 -29.98 31.57
CA PHE A 802 -14.28 -29.29 31.62
C PHE A 802 -13.46 -29.66 32.86
N GLU A 803 -14.08 -29.65 34.05
CA GLU A 803 -13.40 -30.04 35.29
C GLU A 803 -12.99 -31.51 35.29
N ASN A 804 -13.85 -32.41 34.78
CA ASN A 804 -13.49 -33.82 34.60
C ASN A 804 -12.33 -34.00 33.61
N PHE A 805 -12.23 -33.13 32.59
CA PHE A 805 -11.13 -33.17 31.64
C PHE A 805 -9.81 -32.74 32.27
N ILE A 806 -9.80 -31.62 33.00
CA ILE A 806 -8.63 -31.17 33.77
C ILE A 806 -8.18 -32.28 34.72
N LYS A 807 -9.10 -32.90 35.46
CA LYS A 807 -8.80 -34.02 36.35
C LYS A 807 -8.19 -35.21 35.61
N ALA A 808 -8.75 -35.61 34.46
CA ALA A 808 -8.21 -36.73 33.69
C ALA A 808 -6.80 -36.45 33.16
N ILE A 809 -6.50 -35.20 32.80
CA ILE A 809 -5.14 -34.77 32.42
C ILE A 809 -4.21 -34.89 33.64
N ALA A 810 -4.62 -34.42 34.82
CA ALA A 810 -3.84 -34.54 36.06
C ALA A 810 -3.58 -36.01 36.43
N ASP A 811 -4.60 -36.88 36.35
CA ASP A 811 -4.49 -38.32 36.62
C ASP A 811 -3.54 -39.00 35.62
N LEU A 812 -3.62 -38.63 34.34
CA LEU A 812 -2.71 -39.13 33.30
C LEU A 812 -1.25 -38.73 33.60
N LYS A 813 -1.00 -37.45 33.92
CA LYS A 813 0.32 -36.94 34.30
C LYS A 813 0.90 -37.69 35.50
N ALA A 814 0.10 -37.88 36.55
CA ALA A 814 0.50 -38.62 37.74
C ALA A 814 0.85 -40.08 37.40
N ARG A 815 0.05 -40.74 36.55
CA ARG A 815 0.28 -42.13 36.14
C ARG A 815 1.60 -42.32 35.37
N VAL A 816 2.05 -41.31 34.63
CA VAL A 816 3.35 -41.32 33.95
C VAL A 816 4.47 -40.65 34.74
N GLY A 817 4.28 -40.45 36.06
CA GLY A 817 5.34 -40.03 36.97
C GLY A 817 5.69 -38.54 36.92
N ILE A 818 4.81 -37.68 36.38
CA ILE A 818 5.01 -36.24 36.40
C ILE A 818 4.59 -35.68 37.76
N LYS A 819 5.50 -34.93 38.40
CA LYS A 819 5.27 -34.21 39.66
C LYS A 819 4.33 -33.01 39.45
N ARG A 820 3.70 -32.53 40.52
CA ARG A 820 2.56 -31.60 40.42
C ARG A 820 2.99 -30.15 40.20
N THR A 821 4.09 -29.71 40.79
CA THR A 821 4.51 -28.30 40.80
C THR A 821 5.96 -28.13 40.36
N ILE A 822 6.32 -26.90 39.93
CA ILE A 822 7.70 -26.53 39.58
C ILE A 822 8.63 -26.78 40.79
N LYS A 823 8.18 -26.45 42.01
CA LYS A 823 8.92 -26.64 43.26
C LYS A 823 9.34 -28.09 43.51
N GLU A 824 8.50 -29.06 43.16
CA GLU A 824 8.80 -30.49 43.36
C GLU A 824 9.94 -31.00 42.45
N TYR A 825 10.31 -30.24 41.41
CA TYR A 825 11.47 -30.53 40.54
C TYR A 825 12.79 -29.94 41.06
N GLY A 826 12.80 -29.32 42.24
CA GLY A 826 14.03 -28.89 42.92
C GLY A 826 14.49 -27.47 42.59
N ILE A 827 13.64 -26.67 41.94
CA ILE A 827 13.88 -25.24 41.72
C ILE A 827 13.52 -24.50 43.02
N THR A 828 14.44 -23.68 43.54
CA THR A 828 14.20 -22.93 44.77
C THR A 828 13.31 -21.72 44.51
N GLU A 829 12.65 -21.22 45.56
CA GLU A 829 11.75 -20.07 45.44
C GLU A 829 12.54 -18.80 45.12
N GLU A 830 13.74 -18.68 45.69
CA GLU A 830 14.67 -17.59 45.41
C GLU A 830 15.06 -17.56 43.93
N ASP A 831 15.53 -18.70 43.38
CA ASP A 831 15.95 -18.80 41.98
C ASP A 831 14.78 -18.53 41.01
N PHE A 832 13.59 -19.04 41.33
CA PHE A 832 12.40 -18.84 40.50
C PHE A 832 11.92 -17.39 40.49
N MET A 833 11.85 -16.76 41.67
CA MET A 833 11.42 -15.37 41.79
C MET A 833 12.43 -14.40 41.15
N ALA A 834 13.73 -14.75 41.14
CA ALA A 834 14.78 -13.95 40.52
C ALA A 834 14.65 -13.84 38.99
N THR A 835 14.11 -14.86 38.31
CA THR A 835 13.98 -14.92 36.85
C THR A 835 12.57 -14.65 36.34
N LEU A 836 11.57 -14.65 37.24
CA LEU A 836 10.13 -14.59 36.90
C LEU A 836 9.75 -13.43 35.97
N ASP A 837 10.17 -12.21 36.26
CA ASP A 837 9.77 -11.03 35.48
C ASP A 837 10.32 -11.07 34.05
N GLU A 838 11.57 -11.50 33.90
CA GLU A 838 12.21 -11.67 32.59
C GLU A 838 11.58 -12.84 31.80
N MET A 839 11.27 -13.95 32.47
CA MET A 839 10.53 -15.07 31.87
C MET A 839 9.15 -14.65 31.37
N VAL A 840 8.46 -13.76 32.08
CA VAL A 840 7.15 -13.24 31.69
C VAL A 840 7.24 -12.39 30.44
N GLU A 841 8.19 -11.45 30.40
CA GLU A 841 8.39 -10.58 29.24
C GLU A 841 8.77 -11.41 28.00
N ASN A 842 9.73 -12.33 28.17
CA ASN A 842 10.19 -13.19 27.08
C ASN A 842 9.09 -14.15 26.61
N ALA A 843 8.24 -14.67 27.50
CA ALA A 843 7.12 -15.52 27.11
C ALA A 843 6.05 -14.73 26.36
N PHE A 844 5.76 -13.49 26.77
CA PHE A 844 4.87 -12.62 26.03
C PHE A 844 5.41 -12.32 24.62
N ASN A 845 6.73 -12.12 24.49
CA ASN A 845 7.41 -11.91 23.21
C ASN A 845 7.59 -13.19 22.37
N ASP A 846 7.09 -14.35 22.80
CA ASP A 846 7.24 -15.59 22.05
C ASP A 846 6.22 -15.68 20.88
N GLN A 847 6.68 -16.15 19.72
CA GLN A 847 5.87 -16.31 18.51
C GLN A 847 4.60 -17.18 18.72
N CYS A 848 4.61 -18.12 19.68
CA CYS A 848 3.44 -18.92 20.01
C CYS A 848 2.28 -18.10 20.63
N THR A 849 2.58 -16.98 21.29
CA THR A 849 1.57 -16.19 22.03
C THR A 849 0.47 -15.65 21.12
N GLY A 850 0.80 -15.31 19.87
CA GLY A 850 -0.11 -14.67 18.93
C GLY A 850 -1.31 -15.53 18.50
N ALA A 851 -1.23 -16.86 18.63
CA ALA A 851 -2.29 -17.78 18.22
C ALA A 851 -3.21 -18.21 19.37
N ASN A 852 -2.92 -17.80 20.62
CA ASN A 852 -3.71 -18.20 21.77
C ASN A 852 -5.12 -17.54 21.77
N PRO A 853 -6.20 -18.27 22.12
CA PRO A 853 -7.58 -17.74 22.13
C PRO A 853 -7.77 -16.52 23.05
N ARG A 854 -6.99 -16.44 24.12
CA ARG A 854 -6.95 -15.29 25.03
C ARG A 854 -5.59 -14.62 24.91
N TYR A 855 -5.53 -13.43 24.31
CA TYR A 855 -4.27 -12.70 24.20
C TYR A 855 -3.80 -12.26 25.59
N PRO A 856 -2.64 -12.70 26.09
CA PRO A 856 -2.32 -12.54 27.49
C PRO A 856 -1.90 -11.13 27.88
N LEU A 857 -2.15 -10.76 29.14
CA LEU A 857 -1.41 -9.70 29.82
C LEU A 857 -0.20 -10.31 30.54
N MET A 858 0.94 -9.61 30.56
CA MET A 858 2.12 -10.05 31.32
C MET A 858 1.81 -10.35 32.80
N SER A 859 0.92 -9.57 33.43
CA SER A 859 0.47 -9.81 34.81
C SER A 859 -0.26 -11.15 34.98
N GLU A 860 -1.04 -11.57 33.98
CA GLU A 860 -1.76 -12.84 34.00
C GLU A 860 -0.82 -14.02 33.75
N MET A 861 0.18 -13.86 32.87
CA MET A 861 1.25 -14.86 32.69
C MET A 861 2.06 -15.03 33.98
N LYS A 862 2.39 -13.92 34.66
CA LYS A 862 3.07 -13.95 35.96
C LYS A 862 2.26 -14.71 37.00
N GLU A 863 0.94 -14.48 37.05
CA GLU A 863 0.05 -15.21 37.95
C GLU A 863 0.02 -16.71 37.66
N MET A 864 -0.04 -17.11 36.38
CA MET A 864 -0.01 -18.52 35.99
C MET A 864 1.32 -19.20 36.35
N TYR A 865 2.46 -18.53 36.19
CA TYR A 865 3.75 -19.04 36.65
C TYR A 865 3.79 -19.25 38.16
N LEU A 866 3.30 -18.27 38.94
CA LEU A 866 3.23 -18.39 40.40
C LEU A 866 2.32 -19.55 40.81
N LYS A 867 1.14 -19.68 40.16
CA LYS A 867 0.25 -20.83 40.37
C LYS A 867 0.96 -22.13 40.06
N ALA A 868 1.60 -22.30 38.91
CA ALA A 868 2.34 -23.52 38.57
C ALA A 868 3.49 -23.85 39.55
N TYR A 869 4.03 -22.83 40.23
CA TYR A 869 5.08 -23.02 41.23
C TYR A 869 4.55 -23.54 42.57
N TYR A 870 3.39 -23.05 43.03
CA TYR A 870 2.83 -23.40 44.35
C TYR A 870 1.67 -24.40 44.30
N GLU A 871 0.89 -24.39 43.24
CA GLU A 871 -0.38 -25.08 43.04
C GLU A 871 -0.27 -26.03 41.84
N GLY A 872 -0.58 -27.31 42.04
CA GLY A 872 -0.53 -28.30 40.97
C GLY A 872 -1.63 -29.32 41.04
#